data_AF-A0AA38I8X3-F1
#
_entry.id   AF-A0AA38I8X3-F1
#
_cell.length_a   1.000
_cell.length_b   1.000
_cell.length_c   1.000
_cell.angle_alpha   90.00
_cell.angle_beta   90.00
_cell.angle_gamma   90.00
#
_symmetry.space_group_name_H-M   'P 1'
#
loop_
_entity.id
_entity.type
_entity.pdbx_description
1 polymer ?
#
loop_
_entity_poly.entity_id
_entity_poly.type
_entity_poly.pdbx_seq_one_letter_code
_entity_poly.pdbx_strand_id
1 'polypeptide(L)'
;MICPPDYNIHRNDIVHKRGGGVTIFLNKNCFSHFQIKTIDIEINSVETLALHICLQSFSLLLLCIYRPPDTPATTDNNIITVLTELITQYSQVIVTGDFNLPDFKHIVSLDHPNSTEALYHNFLIDLGLTQLVNEPTRFRENTNPSLLDWIIVNDRQLLSNIQHEPPIGISDHAVLSSQIQFFVSTHPNRVDSTVVKRINYNLVNSNINQIDWHSCLRNLDPNEQWNYLTAIITSLKAKYTKTMVIKRAKNKPWINRNLIKELSKKKALWKKFRRIKCNNDYVAHRLFSNELSIKLQKAKKAYEQSVIFSNNQKKFHQYIRNALCSKVSVPLIQHPNGTLCNNNLEVAELLAESFCKSFTPEPNDPLTAVLSTPSCENFLSNINFTPSIIRQEIKNLKSNSAPGPDSIDVHLLKHCISSLNSPLAIIMTNSFKTSIVPDVWRCAYVTPIFKKGNKLSPDNYRPISLVSVVSKIMESIIVYSLSQFLVENEIIPNVQHGFLKGRSIVTNLLSCLNEWSDSLDKHKPTDVIYLDFSRAFDCVPHQRLMHKLHHQGVRGDLLTWISSFLNNRSFKVRVDKEYSNPRSVLSGIPQGCVLVPLLFLAYTSDLVAGISSKCALYADDAKIFADPTSNWDTLQSDLYKIAIWSSAWFLPLNEDKCVVLHIGPNNPLNTYSINGKLLRSVKSVNDLGVIINDRLTWTQHIDKICKKANSTI
;
A
#
# COMPACT_ATOMS: atom_id res chain seq x y z
N MET A 1 -36.81 -26.58 13.26
CA MET A 1 -35.35 -26.38 13.20
C MET A 1 -34.74 -26.92 14.49
N ILE A 2 -33.75 -27.81 14.40
CA ILE A 2 -33.00 -28.31 15.57
C ILE A 2 -31.77 -27.41 15.71
N CYS A 3 -31.60 -26.72 16.84
CA CYS A 3 -30.39 -25.94 17.08
C CYS A 3 -29.24 -26.88 17.47
N PRO A 4 -28.07 -26.82 16.81
CA PRO A 4 -26.91 -27.56 17.26
C PRO A 4 -26.54 -27.18 18.71
N PRO A 5 -26.06 -28.14 19.53
CA PRO A 5 -25.89 -27.94 20.98
C PRO A 5 -24.92 -26.80 21.33
N ASP A 6 -23.91 -26.56 20.48
CA ASP A 6 -22.89 -25.53 20.69
C ASP A 6 -23.26 -24.16 20.13
N TYR A 7 -24.51 -23.94 19.72
CA TYR A 7 -24.95 -22.70 19.11
C TYR A 7 -26.08 -22.03 19.89
N ASN A 8 -26.06 -20.70 19.89
CA ASN A 8 -27.17 -19.85 20.28
C ASN A 8 -28.00 -19.55 19.02
N ILE A 9 -29.32 -19.65 19.15
CA ILE A 9 -30.27 -19.39 18.07
C ILE A 9 -30.94 -18.03 18.28
N HIS A 10 -30.88 -17.18 17.25
CA HIS A 10 -31.67 -15.97 17.12
C HIS A 10 -32.58 -16.13 15.91
N ARG A 11 -33.89 -15.91 16.06
CA ARG A 11 -34.87 -16.16 14.99
C ARG A 11 -35.96 -15.12 14.97
N ASN A 12 -36.45 -14.82 13.78
CA ASN A 12 -37.67 -14.07 13.55
C ASN A 12 -38.60 -14.94 12.69
N ASP A 13 -39.69 -15.41 13.31
CA ASP A 13 -40.61 -16.40 12.73
C ASP A 13 -41.90 -15.75 12.24
N ILE A 14 -42.47 -16.30 11.17
CA ILE A 14 -43.80 -15.88 10.71
C ILE A 14 -44.87 -16.60 11.54
N VAL A 15 -45.65 -15.83 12.30
CA VAL A 15 -46.68 -16.38 13.23
C VAL A 15 -47.94 -16.89 12.49
N HIS A 16 -48.18 -16.46 11.25
CA HIS A 16 -49.45 -16.68 10.53
C HIS A 16 -49.36 -17.57 9.27
N LYS A 17 -48.21 -18.19 8.98
CA LYS A 17 -48.04 -19.12 7.86
C LYS A 17 -47.24 -20.36 8.27
N ARG A 18 -47.45 -21.47 7.57
CA ARG A 18 -46.66 -22.70 7.76
C ARG A 18 -45.32 -22.55 7.02
N GLY A 19 -44.28 -22.17 7.75
CA GLY A 19 -42.93 -21.95 7.22
C GLY A 19 -42.63 -20.47 6.90
N GLY A 20 -41.34 -20.16 6.82
CA GLY A 20 -40.81 -18.80 6.62
C GLY A 20 -40.20 -18.19 7.89
N GLY A 21 -39.45 -17.11 7.71
CA GLY A 21 -38.64 -16.48 8.76
C GLY A 21 -37.14 -16.58 8.50
N VAL A 22 -36.37 -15.80 9.26
CA VAL A 22 -34.90 -15.75 9.18
C VAL A 22 -34.29 -16.19 10.51
N THR A 23 -33.16 -16.89 10.45
CA THR A 23 -32.48 -17.42 11.63
C THR A 23 -30.97 -17.22 11.53
N ILE A 24 -30.35 -16.81 12.64
CA ILE A 24 -28.91 -16.70 12.79
C ILE A 24 -28.47 -17.64 13.92
N PHE A 25 -27.49 -18.49 13.63
CA PHE A 25 -26.83 -19.36 14.60
C PHE A 25 -25.46 -18.78 14.96
N LEU A 26 -25.18 -18.59 16.25
CA LEU A 26 -23.89 -18.12 16.75
C LEU A 26 -23.25 -19.18 17.63
N ASN A 27 -22.01 -19.59 17.32
CA ASN A 27 -21.30 -20.57 18.15
C ASN A 27 -21.02 -20.00 19.56
N LYS A 28 -21.44 -20.74 20.59
CA LYS A 28 -21.34 -20.32 22.00
C LYS A 28 -19.90 -20.04 22.42
N ASN A 29 -18.94 -20.84 21.98
CA ASN A 29 -17.54 -20.68 22.35
C ASN A 29 -16.93 -19.44 21.69
N CYS A 30 -17.14 -19.28 20.38
CA CYS A 30 -16.60 -18.16 19.62
C CYS A 30 -17.15 -16.79 20.06
N PHE A 31 -18.43 -16.74 20.45
CA PHE A 31 -19.10 -15.49 20.81
C PHE A 31 -19.30 -15.29 22.32
N SER A 32 -18.75 -16.16 23.16
CA SER A 32 -18.89 -16.13 24.63
C SER A 32 -18.51 -14.79 25.27
N HIS A 33 -17.56 -14.07 24.68
CA HIS A 33 -17.09 -12.78 25.19
C HIS A 33 -17.84 -11.56 24.61
N PHE A 34 -18.70 -11.74 23.61
CA PHE A 34 -19.39 -10.63 22.94
C PHE A 34 -20.73 -10.34 23.61
N GLN A 35 -21.08 -9.07 23.71
CA GLN A 35 -22.44 -8.65 23.99
C GLN A 35 -23.24 -8.71 22.68
N ILE A 36 -24.26 -9.54 22.65
CA ILE A 36 -25.16 -9.69 21.50
C ILE A 36 -26.52 -9.10 21.88
N LYS A 37 -27.03 -8.17 21.07
CA LYS A 37 -28.37 -7.60 21.24
C LYS A 37 -29.14 -7.75 19.94
N THR A 38 -30.32 -8.35 20.01
CA THR A 38 -31.27 -8.32 18.90
C THR A 38 -31.78 -6.89 18.73
N ILE A 39 -31.83 -6.41 17.49
CA ILE A 39 -32.40 -5.11 17.15
C ILE A 39 -33.76 -5.39 16.50
N ASP A 40 -34.81 -4.81 17.07
CA ASP A 40 -36.14 -4.90 16.50
C ASP A 40 -36.22 -4.01 15.26
N ILE A 41 -36.47 -4.65 14.12
CA ILE A 41 -36.66 -3.99 12.83
C ILE A 41 -37.93 -4.55 12.24
N GLU A 42 -38.91 -3.67 12.01
CA GLU A 42 -40.13 -4.02 11.29
C GLU A 42 -40.07 -3.39 9.90
N ILE A 43 -39.94 -4.25 8.88
CA ILE A 43 -40.14 -3.88 7.49
C ILE A 43 -41.35 -4.67 7.00
N ASN A 44 -42.39 -3.96 6.59
CA ASN A 44 -43.61 -4.60 6.08
C ASN A 44 -43.26 -5.53 4.91
N SER A 45 -43.74 -6.77 4.98
CA SER A 45 -43.58 -7.79 3.92
C SER A 45 -42.15 -8.25 3.65
N VAL A 46 -41.23 -8.07 4.60
CA VAL A 46 -39.84 -8.56 4.52
C VAL A 46 -39.42 -9.12 5.87
N GLU A 47 -38.90 -10.33 5.88
CA GLU A 47 -38.38 -10.97 7.08
C GLU A 47 -36.95 -10.48 7.33
N THR A 48 -36.73 -9.89 8.51
CA THR A 48 -35.41 -9.38 8.91
C THR A 48 -35.03 -9.82 10.31
N LEU A 49 -33.74 -10.03 10.52
CA LEU A 49 -33.16 -10.28 11.84
C LEU A 49 -31.83 -9.56 11.94
N ALA A 50 -31.73 -8.61 12.87
CA ALA A 50 -30.53 -7.86 13.12
C ALA A 50 -29.95 -8.15 14.49
N LEU A 51 -28.65 -8.40 14.52
CA LEU A 51 -27.87 -8.56 15.74
C LEU A 51 -26.82 -7.45 15.81
N HIS A 52 -26.83 -6.72 16.91
CA HIS A 52 -25.70 -5.91 17.33
C HIS A 52 -24.73 -6.80 18.11
N ILE A 53 -23.57 -7.08 17.52
CA ILE A 53 -22.49 -7.82 18.15
C ILE A 53 -21.43 -6.81 18.56
N CYS A 54 -21.20 -6.66 19.87
CA CYS A 54 -20.22 -5.71 20.37
C CYS A 54 -19.27 -6.30 21.42
N LEU A 55 -18.04 -5.82 21.38
CA LEU A 55 -17.00 -6.16 22.34
C LEU A 55 -16.08 -4.95 22.53
N GLN A 56 -16.18 -4.30 23.70
CA GLN A 56 -15.44 -3.08 24.03
C GLN A 56 -15.65 -1.93 23.00
N SER A 57 -14.69 -1.72 22.10
CA SER A 57 -14.71 -0.71 21.05
C SER A 57 -15.22 -1.24 19.71
N PHE A 58 -15.30 -2.57 19.58
CA PHE A 58 -15.80 -3.26 18.41
C PHE A 58 -17.33 -3.26 18.39
N SER A 59 -17.89 -2.92 17.23
CA SER A 59 -19.34 -2.84 17.01
C SER A 59 -19.67 -3.27 15.59
N LEU A 60 -20.27 -4.44 15.46
CA LEU A 60 -20.72 -5.06 14.22
C LEU A 60 -22.24 -5.14 14.20
N LEU A 61 -22.83 -4.72 13.09
CA LEU A 61 -24.21 -5.04 12.73
C LEU A 61 -24.19 -6.25 11.81
N LEU A 62 -24.78 -7.36 12.26
CA LEU A 62 -25.06 -8.52 11.43
C LEU A 62 -26.56 -8.53 11.12
N LEU A 63 -26.91 -8.39 9.86
CA LEU A 63 -28.29 -8.34 9.39
C LEU A 63 -28.56 -9.48 8.42
N CYS A 64 -29.59 -10.26 8.70
CA CYS A 64 -30.13 -11.26 7.80
C CYS A 64 -31.46 -10.77 7.23
N ILE A 65 -31.62 -10.81 5.91
CA ILE A 65 -32.81 -10.36 5.19
C ILE A 65 -33.30 -11.50 4.29
N TYR A 66 -34.60 -11.73 4.30
CA TYR A 66 -35.29 -12.48 3.25
C TYR A 66 -36.34 -11.57 2.63
N ARG A 67 -36.14 -11.20 1.36
CA ARG A 67 -37.09 -10.43 0.56
C ARG A 67 -37.88 -11.41 -0.31
N PRO A 68 -39.20 -11.57 -0.11
CA PRO A 68 -40.02 -12.44 -0.95
C PRO A 68 -39.98 -12.05 -2.45
N PRO A 69 -40.18 -13.00 -3.38
CA PRO A 69 -40.17 -12.72 -4.82
C PRO A 69 -41.29 -11.74 -5.25
N ASP A 70 -42.45 -11.81 -4.61
CA ASP A 70 -43.62 -10.97 -4.94
C ASP A 70 -43.61 -9.60 -4.25
N THR A 71 -42.47 -9.14 -3.72
CA THR A 71 -42.37 -7.85 -3.01
C THR A 71 -42.51 -6.66 -3.97
N PRO A 72 -43.46 -5.73 -3.73
CA PRO A 72 -43.67 -4.55 -4.58
C PRO A 72 -42.49 -3.56 -4.53
N ALA A 73 -42.23 -2.86 -5.64
CA ALA A 73 -41.16 -1.83 -5.73
C ALA A 73 -41.33 -0.65 -4.74
N THR A 74 -42.56 -0.37 -4.29
CA THR A 74 -42.81 0.63 -3.23
C THR A 74 -42.25 0.19 -1.88
N THR A 75 -42.22 -1.12 -1.61
CA THR A 75 -41.62 -1.71 -0.41
C THR A 75 -40.09 -1.63 -0.48
N ASP A 76 -39.48 -1.72 -1.66
CA ASP A 76 -38.01 -1.59 -1.82
C ASP A 76 -37.46 -0.24 -1.39
N ASN A 77 -38.19 0.85 -1.66
CA ASN A 77 -37.82 2.17 -1.15
C ASN A 77 -37.87 2.24 0.38
N ASN A 78 -38.82 1.54 1.00
CA ASN A 78 -38.92 1.44 2.45
C ASN A 78 -37.77 0.60 3.03
N ILE A 79 -37.45 -0.54 2.41
CA ILE A 79 -36.28 -1.37 2.76
C ILE A 79 -35.03 -0.51 2.75
N ILE A 80 -34.73 0.15 1.63
CA ILE A 80 -33.55 1.01 1.45
C ILE A 80 -33.50 2.11 2.52
N THR A 81 -34.64 2.76 2.83
CA THR A 81 -34.70 3.83 3.83
C THR A 81 -34.37 3.32 5.23
N VAL A 82 -34.99 2.22 5.66
CA VAL A 82 -34.76 1.61 6.98
C VAL A 82 -33.34 1.10 7.10
N LEU A 83 -32.82 0.42 6.06
CA LEU A 83 -31.44 -0.04 6.01
C LEU A 83 -30.45 1.13 6.08
N THR A 84 -30.72 2.23 5.36
CA THR A 84 -29.88 3.44 5.39
C THR A 84 -29.80 4.02 6.80
N GLU A 85 -30.94 4.17 7.48
CA GLU A 85 -30.96 4.70 8.84
C GLU A 85 -30.22 3.79 9.83
N LEU A 86 -30.33 2.46 9.66
CA LEU A 86 -29.70 1.50 10.54
C LEU A 86 -28.19 1.39 10.30
N ILE A 87 -27.78 1.12 9.05
CA ILE A 87 -26.38 0.88 8.64
C ILE A 87 -25.50 2.08 9.02
N THR A 88 -26.01 3.30 8.88
CA THR A 88 -25.25 4.52 9.19
C THR A 88 -24.91 4.71 10.67
N GLN A 89 -25.50 3.90 11.57
CA GLN A 89 -25.22 3.93 13.01
C GLN A 89 -24.05 3.03 13.42
N TYR A 90 -23.61 2.11 12.56
CA TYR A 90 -22.59 1.11 12.89
C TYR A 90 -21.29 1.33 12.09
N SER A 91 -20.17 1.01 12.72
CA SER A 91 -18.85 1.10 12.09
C SER A 91 -18.58 -0.05 11.12
N GLN A 92 -19.11 -1.23 11.42
CA GLN A 92 -18.97 -2.41 10.59
C GLN A 92 -20.33 -3.05 10.39
N VAL A 93 -20.59 -3.46 9.15
CA VAL A 93 -21.89 -3.95 8.72
C VAL A 93 -21.69 -5.14 7.80
N ILE A 94 -22.41 -6.22 8.10
CA ILE A 94 -22.63 -7.36 7.22
C ILE A 94 -24.13 -7.50 7.06
N VAL A 95 -24.61 -7.35 5.82
CA VAL A 95 -25.98 -7.69 5.44
C VAL A 95 -25.92 -8.92 4.54
N THR A 96 -26.72 -9.93 4.85
CA THR A 96 -26.75 -11.17 4.09
C THR A 96 -28.16 -11.75 4.01
N GLY A 97 -28.37 -12.66 3.09
CA GLY A 97 -29.61 -13.40 2.92
C GLY A 97 -30.12 -13.31 1.48
N ASP A 98 -31.35 -13.74 1.28
CA ASP A 98 -31.96 -13.90 -0.03
C ASP A 98 -32.75 -12.64 -0.39
N PHE A 99 -32.30 -11.94 -1.41
CA PHE A 99 -32.94 -10.72 -1.91
C PHE A 99 -33.96 -10.99 -3.02
N ASN A 100 -34.01 -12.21 -3.58
CA ASN A 100 -34.87 -12.55 -4.72
C ASN A 100 -34.82 -11.50 -5.87
N LEU A 101 -33.61 -11.04 -6.23
CA LEU A 101 -33.35 -10.09 -7.32
C LEU A 101 -32.50 -10.76 -8.43
N PRO A 102 -33.10 -11.67 -9.24
CA PRO A 102 -32.36 -12.51 -10.19
C PRO A 102 -31.67 -11.73 -11.31
N ASP A 103 -32.18 -10.55 -11.67
CA ASP A 103 -31.69 -9.72 -12.77
C ASP A 103 -30.68 -8.66 -12.33
N PHE A 104 -30.24 -8.68 -11.06
CA PHE A 104 -29.25 -7.74 -10.56
C PHE A 104 -27.90 -7.92 -11.28
N LYS A 105 -27.48 -6.87 -11.98
CA LYS A 105 -26.15 -6.79 -12.61
C LYS A 105 -25.32 -5.75 -11.87
N HIS A 106 -24.06 -6.08 -11.57
CA HIS A 106 -23.09 -5.11 -11.04
C HIS A 106 -22.86 -3.90 -11.96
N ILE A 107 -23.36 -3.95 -13.19
CA ILE A 107 -23.34 -2.87 -14.17
C ILE A 107 -24.79 -2.62 -14.57
N VAL A 108 -25.38 -1.53 -14.07
CA VAL A 108 -26.67 -1.06 -14.57
C VAL A 108 -26.44 -0.48 -15.96
N SER A 109 -27.01 -1.10 -16.98
CA SER A 109 -27.12 -0.51 -18.32
C SER A 109 -27.87 0.82 -18.18
N LEU A 110 -27.39 1.88 -18.84
CA LEU A 110 -28.01 3.23 -18.80
C LEU A 110 -29.45 3.28 -19.35
N ASP A 111 -29.97 2.16 -19.83
CA ASP A 111 -31.23 2.08 -20.58
C ASP A 111 -32.48 2.10 -19.68
N HIS A 112 -32.37 1.76 -18.37
CA HIS A 112 -33.52 1.71 -17.45
C HIS A 112 -33.21 2.24 -16.02
N PRO A 113 -33.17 3.58 -15.81
CA PRO A 113 -32.80 4.19 -14.53
C PRO A 113 -33.81 4.01 -13.37
N ASN A 114 -35.00 3.47 -13.63
CA ASN A 114 -36.09 3.32 -12.65
C ASN A 114 -36.37 1.85 -12.24
N SER A 115 -35.48 0.91 -12.56
CA SER A 115 -35.66 -0.49 -12.16
C SER A 115 -35.34 -0.70 -10.67
N THR A 116 -35.89 -1.76 -10.06
CA THR A 116 -35.59 -2.12 -8.66
C THR A 116 -34.09 -2.35 -8.46
N GLU A 117 -33.42 -2.93 -9.46
CA GLU A 117 -31.97 -3.17 -9.46
C GLU A 117 -31.19 -1.86 -9.44
N ALA A 118 -31.61 -0.84 -10.19
CA ALA A 118 -31.02 0.49 -10.17
C ALA A 118 -31.15 1.15 -8.79
N LEU A 119 -32.27 0.94 -8.10
CA LEU A 119 -32.48 1.42 -6.73
C LEU A 119 -31.49 0.78 -5.74
N TYR A 120 -31.34 -0.55 -5.76
CA TYR A 120 -30.38 -1.23 -4.89
C TYR A 120 -28.93 -0.90 -5.26
N HIS A 121 -28.61 -0.77 -6.54
CA HIS A 121 -27.28 -0.35 -6.99
C HIS A 121 -26.91 1.05 -6.48
N ASN A 122 -27.84 2.01 -6.58
CA ASN A 122 -27.64 3.36 -6.04
C ASN A 122 -27.51 3.35 -4.50
N PHE A 123 -28.33 2.56 -3.81
CA PHE A 123 -28.22 2.37 -2.36
C PHE A 123 -26.84 1.85 -1.93
N LEU A 124 -26.30 0.87 -2.65
CA LEU A 124 -24.96 0.34 -2.38
C LEU A 124 -23.89 1.43 -2.54
N ILE A 125 -23.93 2.19 -3.65
CA ILE A 125 -22.98 3.28 -3.92
C ILE A 125 -23.10 4.39 -2.87
N ASP A 126 -24.31 4.86 -2.57
CA ASP A 126 -24.55 5.99 -1.66
C ASP A 126 -24.03 5.74 -0.24
N LEU A 127 -24.02 4.47 0.18
CA LEU A 127 -23.54 4.04 1.49
C LEU A 127 -22.12 3.45 1.46
N GLY A 128 -21.48 3.37 0.30
CA GLY A 128 -20.17 2.73 0.14
C GLY A 128 -20.18 1.24 0.52
N LEU A 129 -21.30 0.57 0.24
CA LEU A 129 -21.48 -0.85 0.46
C LEU A 129 -21.04 -1.64 -0.78
N THR A 130 -20.44 -2.80 -0.57
CA THR A 130 -20.03 -3.71 -1.63
C THR A 130 -20.76 -5.04 -1.48
N GLN A 131 -21.49 -5.45 -2.51
CA GLN A 131 -21.99 -6.80 -2.65
C GLN A 131 -20.84 -7.69 -3.15
N LEU A 132 -20.58 -8.82 -2.48
CA LEU A 132 -19.39 -9.66 -2.70
C LEU A 132 -19.64 -10.97 -3.46
N VAL A 133 -20.90 -11.37 -3.66
CA VAL A 133 -21.25 -12.64 -4.32
C VAL A 133 -21.48 -12.36 -5.79
N ASN A 134 -20.66 -12.95 -6.66
CA ASN A 134 -20.63 -12.65 -8.10
C ASN A 134 -21.01 -13.85 -8.98
N GLU A 135 -21.34 -14.98 -8.38
CA GLU A 135 -21.75 -16.21 -9.07
C GLU A 135 -23.18 -16.61 -8.65
N PRO A 136 -23.93 -17.34 -9.49
CA PRO A 136 -25.26 -17.81 -9.14
C PRO A 136 -25.28 -18.64 -7.85
N THR A 137 -26.31 -18.44 -7.03
CA THR A 137 -26.45 -19.15 -5.75
C THR A 137 -27.63 -20.11 -5.73
N ARG A 138 -28.56 -20.02 -6.68
CA ARG A 138 -29.70 -20.96 -6.79
C ARG A 138 -29.65 -21.75 -8.09
N PHE A 139 -29.86 -23.06 -7.98
CA PHE A 139 -29.82 -24.05 -9.04
C PHE A 139 -31.06 -24.96 -8.96
N ARG A 140 -32.03 -24.79 -9.87
CA ARG A 140 -33.17 -25.71 -10.03
C ARG A 140 -33.16 -26.35 -11.41
N GLU A 141 -33.60 -27.60 -11.45
CA GLU A 141 -33.86 -28.31 -12.71
C GLU A 141 -34.82 -27.50 -13.60
N ASN A 142 -34.50 -27.39 -14.88
CA ASN A 142 -35.27 -26.66 -15.91
C ASN A 142 -35.40 -25.14 -15.71
N THR A 143 -34.51 -24.51 -14.92
CA THR A 143 -34.42 -23.04 -14.81
C THR A 143 -32.99 -22.55 -14.94
N ASN A 144 -32.80 -21.31 -15.40
CA ASN A 144 -31.48 -20.69 -15.43
C ASN A 144 -30.99 -20.43 -13.99
N PRO A 145 -29.69 -20.69 -13.70
CA PRO A 145 -29.10 -20.31 -12.42
C PRO A 145 -29.26 -18.82 -12.14
N SER A 146 -29.59 -18.47 -10.89
CA SER A 146 -29.83 -17.07 -10.47
C SER A 146 -29.05 -16.70 -9.21
N LEU A 147 -28.70 -15.43 -9.10
CA LEU A 147 -27.97 -14.85 -7.98
C LEU A 147 -28.97 -14.20 -7.03
N LEU A 148 -29.37 -14.93 -5.99
CA LEU A 148 -30.43 -14.50 -5.07
C LEU A 148 -29.86 -14.14 -3.70
N ASP A 149 -28.84 -14.89 -3.25
CA ASP A 149 -28.20 -14.70 -1.95
C ASP A 149 -27.09 -13.67 -2.05
N TRP A 150 -27.20 -12.62 -1.26
CA TRP A 150 -26.22 -11.54 -1.25
C TRP A 150 -25.40 -11.57 0.05
N ILE A 151 -24.17 -11.09 -0.08
CA ILE A 151 -23.33 -10.69 1.05
C ILE A 151 -22.89 -9.26 0.77
N ILE A 152 -23.43 -8.31 1.53
CA ILE A 152 -23.16 -6.89 1.41
C ILE A 152 -22.37 -6.45 2.64
N VAL A 153 -21.26 -5.74 2.42
CA VAL A 153 -20.41 -5.22 3.50
C VAL A 153 -20.08 -3.76 3.28
N ASN A 154 -19.85 -3.03 4.38
CA ASN A 154 -19.33 -1.65 4.31
C ASN A 154 -17.78 -1.58 4.34
N ASP A 155 -17.12 -2.72 4.56
CA ASP A 155 -15.67 -2.89 4.43
C ASP A 155 -15.38 -4.23 3.76
N ARG A 156 -14.92 -4.20 2.51
CA ARG A 156 -14.53 -5.41 1.76
C ARG A 156 -13.43 -6.21 2.47
N GLN A 157 -12.67 -5.61 3.37
CA GLN A 157 -11.64 -6.31 4.14
C GLN A 157 -12.19 -7.11 5.32
N LEU A 158 -13.47 -6.91 5.69
CA LEU A 158 -14.12 -7.62 6.78
C LEU A 158 -14.31 -9.11 6.46
N LEU A 159 -14.50 -9.44 5.18
CA LEU A 159 -14.69 -10.80 4.70
C LEU A 159 -13.58 -11.19 3.72
N SER A 160 -13.12 -12.43 3.83
CA SER A 160 -12.13 -13.02 2.94
C SER A 160 -12.49 -14.46 2.59
N ASN A 161 -11.93 -14.96 1.48
CA ASN A 161 -12.12 -16.33 1.00
C ASN A 161 -13.60 -16.73 0.90
N ILE A 162 -14.38 -16.01 0.09
CA ILE A 162 -15.77 -16.38 -0.17
C ILE A 162 -15.75 -17.61 -1.07
N GLN A 163 -16.34 -18.72 -0.62
CA GLN A 163 -16.42 -19.97 -1.34
C GLN A 163 -17.88 -20.35 -1.56
N HIS A 164 -18.15 -20.90 -2.73
CA HIS A 164 -19.43 -21.46 -3.12
C HIS A 164 -19.37 -22.98 -2.89
N GLU A 165 -20.02 -23.42 -1.83
CA GLU A 165 -20.08 -24.81 -1.41
C GLU A 165 -21.37 -25.47 -1.92
N PRO A 166 -21.39 -26.80 -2.10
CA PRO A 166 -22.58 -27.52 -2.55
C PRO A 166 -23.82 -27.29 -1.65
N PRO A 167 -25.04 -27.34 -2.20
CA PRO A 167 -26.27 -27.26 -1.42
C PRO A 167 -26.37 -28.32 -0.32
N ILE A 168 -27.00 -27.96 0.80
CA ILE A 168 -27.25 -28.90 1.91
C ILE A 168 -28.58 -29.63 1.67
N GLY A 169 -28.50 -30.96 1.55
CA GLY A 169 -29.68 -31.82 1.44
C GLY A 169 -30.48 -31.58 0.16
N ILE A 170 -31.76 -31.21 0.30
CA ILE A 170 -32.69 -30.92 -0.80
C ILE A 170 -32.77 -29.43 -1.15
N SER A 171 -31.88 -28.60 -0.61
CA SER A 171 -31.80 -27.17 -0.93
C SER A 171 -31.43 -26.99 -2.40
N ASP A 172 -32.10 -26.07 -3.09
CA ASP A 172 -31.71 -25.58 -4.40
C ASP A 172 -30.72 -24.41 -4.32
N HIS A 173 -30.38 -23.94 -3.12
CA HIS A 173 -29.37 -22.91 -2.89
C HIS A 173 -28.02 -23.50 -2.50
N ALA A 174 -26.95 -23.01 -3.12
CA ALA A 174 -25.57 -23.24 -2.74
C ALA A 174 -25.24 -22.58 -1.41
N VAL A 175 -24.30 -23.15 -0.68
CA VAL A 175 -23.84 -22.61 0.60
C VAL A 175 -22.75 -21.59 0.35
N LEU A 176 -22.91 -20.38 0.89
CA LEU A 176 -21.86 -19.37 0.89
C LEU A 176 -21.06 -19.47 2.18
N SER A 177 -19.76 -19.77 2.07
CA SER A 177 -18.84 -19.77 3.20
C SER A 177 -17.87 -18.58 3.08
N SER A 178 -17.51 -17.96 4.20
CA SER A 178 -16.54 -16.87 4.22
C SER A 178 -15.85 -16.75 5.57
N GLN A 179 -14.68 -16.13 5.59
CA GLN A 179 -13.92 -15.87 6.81
C GLN A 179 -14.06 -14.40 7.22
N ILE A 180 -14.63 -14.17 8.41
CA ILE A 180 -14.77 -12.83 8.99
C ILE A 180 -13.50 -12.48 9.76
N GLN A 181 -12.91 -11.33 9.46
CA GLN A 181 -11.72 -10.80 10.14
C GLN A 181 -12.00 -9.43 10.74
N PHE A 182 -11.82 -9.31 12.05
CA PHE A 182 -11.94 -8.01 12.71
C PHE A 182 -11.00 -7.87 13.91
N PHE A 183 -10.63 -6.62 14.19
CA PHE A 183 -9.78 -6.28 15.33
C PHE A 183 -10.65 -5.83 16.51
N VAL A 184 -10.42 -6.45 17.66
CA VAL A 184 -10.97 -6.02 18.94
C VAL A 184 -9.81 -5.42 19.75
N SER A 185 -9.83 -4.09 19.94
CA SER A 185 -8.93 -3.48 20.92
C SER A 185 -9.30 -4.00 22.30
N THR A 186 -8.33 -4.57 23.03
CA THR A 186 -8.48 -5.03 24.42
C THR A 186 -8.46 -3.89 25.45
N HIS A 187 -8.20 -2.66 24.99
CA HIS A 187 -8.25 -1.48 25.83
C HIS A 187 -9.66 -0.88 25.86
N PRO A 188 -10.25 -0.65 27.06
CA PRO A 188 -11.54 0.02 27.18
C PRO A 188 -11.47 1.40 26.51
N ASN A 189 -12.60 1.82 25.92
CA ASN A 189 -12.80 3.13 25.28
C ASN A 189 -12.38 4.29 26.20
N ARG A 190 -11.08 4.55 26.30
CA ARG A 190 -10.59 5.85 26.74
C ARG A 190 -11.01 6.80 25.63
N VAL A 191 -11.74 7.86 25.98
CA VAL A 191 -11.84 9.06 25.15
C VAL A 191 -10.44 9.29 24.62
N ASP A 192 -10.23 9.20 23.29
CA ASP A 192 -8.91 9.35 22.68
C ASP A 192 -8.34 10.71 23.06
N SER A 193 -7.65 10.72 24.19
CA SER A 193 -6.98 11.87 24.70
C SER A 193 -5.68 11.88 23.94
N THR A 194 -5.63 12.65 22.86
CA THR A 194 -4.38 12.79 22.12
C THR A 194 -3.44 13.57 23.01
N VAL A 195 -2.41 12.89 23.51
CA VAL A 195 -1.30 13.54 24.18
C VAL A 195 -0.52 14.30 23.11
N VAL A 196 -0.64 15.62 23.11
CA VAL A 196 0.09 16.50 22.20
C VAL A 196 1.29 17.05 22.94
N LYS A 197 2.50 16.70 22.48
CA LYS A 197 3.75 17.27 22.94
C LYS A 197 4.04 18.54 22.14
N ARG A 198 4.20 19.68 22.80
CA ARG A 198 4.61 20.95 22.19
C ARG A 198 6.00 21.31 22.66
N ILE A 199 6.93 21.40 21.72
CA ILE A 199 8.35 21.70 21.98
C ILE A 199 8.60 23.18 21.71
N ASN A 200 9.30 23.87 22.62
CA ASN A 200 9.79 25.22 22.37
C ASN A 200 11.13 25.15 21.60
N TYR A 201 11.05 25.09 20.26
CA TYR A 201 12.23 24.98 19.41
C TYR A 201 13.14 26.21 19.47
N ASN A 202 12.63 27.40 19.80
CA ASN A 202 13.47 28.60 19.93
C ASN A 202 14.49 28.41 21.06
N LEU A 203 14.05 27.91 22.22
CA LEU A 203 14.95 27.64 23.36
C LEU A 203 15.94 26.51 23.03
N VAL A 204 15.47 25.44 22.38
CA VAL A 204 16.36 24.35 21.92
C VAL A 204 17.44 24.91 20.99
N ASN A 205 17.05 25.69 19.98
CA ASN A 205 17.96 26.30 19.00
C ASN A 205 18.97 27.25 19.66
N SER A 206 18.54 28.09 20.60
CA SER A 206 19.44 29.00 21.34
C SER A 206 20.47 28.25 22.18
N ASN A 207 20.10 27.14 22.83
CA ASN A 207 21.04 26.35 23.63
C ASN A 207 22.04 25.60 22.74
N ILE A 208 21.60 25.04 21.60
CA ILE A 208 22.49 24.36 20.65
C ILE A 208 23.51 25.35 20.04
N ASN A 209 23.09 26.60 19.79
CA ASN A 209 23.96 27.64 19.26
C ASN A 209 25.07 28.10 20.23
N GLN A 210 24.91 27.87 21.54
CA GLN A 210 25.92 28.26 22.54
C GLN A 210 27.07 27.27 22.65
N ILE A 211 26.97 26.11 22.00
CA ILE A 211 27.95 25.04 22.10
C ILE A 211 29.04 25.24 21.04
N ASP A 212 30.30 25.20 21.47
CA ASP A 212 31.44 25.14 20.55
C ASP A 212 31.62 23.72 20.00
N TRP A 213 30.93 23.46 18.88
CA TRP A 213 30.94 22.16 18.23
C TRP A 213 32.31 21.75 17.70
N HIS A 214 33.19 22.68 17.34
CA HIS A 214 34.52 22.33 16.86
C HIS A 214 35.34 21.71 17.99
N SER A 215 35.35 22.34 19.17
CA SER A 215 36.08 21.82 20.33
C SER A 215 35.45 20.53 20.88
N CYS A 216 34.13 20.48 20.99
CA CYS A 216 33.44 19.31 21.56
C CYS A 216 33.56 18.04 20.70
N LEU A 217 33.66 18.17 19.37
CA LEU A 217 33.65 17.02 18.46
C LEU A 217 35.06 16.61 17.97
N ARG A 218 36.11 17.40 18.23
CA ARG A 218 37.43 17.25 17.60
C ARG A 218 38.08 15.88 17.77
N ASN A 219 37.98 15.29 18.97
CA ASN A 219 38.67 14.05 19.33
C ASN A 219 37.73 12.84 19.41
N LEU A 220 36.51 12.99 18.93
CA LEU A 220 35.50 11.94 18.94
C LEU A 220 35.43 11.30 17.55
N ASP A 221 35.25 9.99 17.50
CA ASP A 221 34.93 9.31 16.25
C ASP A 221 33.50 9.66 15.78
N PRO A 222 33.12 9.41 14.52
CA PRO A 222 31.78 9.76 14.03
C PRO A 222 30.61 9.12 14.81
N ASN A 223 30.80 7.93 15.40
CA ASN A 223 29.81 7.28 16.26
C ASN A 223 29.64 8.07 17.57
N GLU A 224 30.74 8.39 18.24
CA GLU A 224 30.78 9.17 19.47
C GLU A 224 30.24 10.59 19.25
N GLN A 225 30.61 11.24 18.14
CA GLN A 225 30.11 12.55 17.76
C GLN A 225 28.59 12.55 17.58
N TRP A 226 28.06 11.53 16.91
CA TRP A 226 26.62 11.38 16.70
C TRP A 226 25.88 11.11 18.01
N ASN A 227 26.43 10.24 18.87
CA ASN A 227 25.88 9.94 20.19
C ASN A 227 25.86 11.19 21.08
N TYR A 228 26.93 11.99 21.06
CA TYR A 228 27.02 13.25 21.79
C TYR A 228 25.95 14.26 21.33
N LEU A 229 25.82 14.48 20.02
CA LEU A 229 24.81 15.39 19.46
C LEU A 229 23.39 14.92 19.79
N THR A 230 23.09 13.64 19.62
CA THR A 230 21.75 13.09 19.86
C THR A 230 21.38 13.09 21.34
N ALA A 231 22.32 12.88 22.25
CA ALA A 231 22.11 13.02 23.69
C ALA A 231 21.73 14.46 24.08
N ILE A 232 22.44 15.46 23.53
CA ILE A 232 22.12 16.88 23.73
C ILE A 232 20.74 17.21 23.18
N ILE A 233 20.43 16.81 21.94
CA ILE A 233 19.12 17.05 21.33
C ILE A 233 18.01 16.41 22.17
N THR A 234 18.20 15.17 22.62
CA THR A 234 17.21 14.42 23.40
C THR A 234 16.96 15.07 24.75
N SER A 235 18.02 15.47 25.47
CA SER A 235 17.90 16.17 26.75
C SER A 235 17.22 17.53 26.62
N LEU A 236 17.58 18.34 25.62
CA LEU A 236 16.95 19.63 25.35
C LEU A 236 15.48 19.48 24.92
N LYS A 237 15.16 18.48 24.07
CA LYS A 237 13.77 18.13 23.73
C LYS A 237 13.00 17.82 25.01
N ALA A 238 13.52 16.95 25.88
CA ALA A 238 12.84 16.57 27.11
C ALA A 238 12.60 17.79 28.02
N LYS A 239 13.62 18.63 28.21
CA LYS A 239 13.56 19.85 29.05
C LYS A 239 12.53 20.87 28.55
N TYR A 240 12.42 21.07 27.24
CA TYR A 240 11.56 22.11 26.64
C TYR A 240 10.27 21.58 26.01
N THR A 241 9.90 20.33 26.29
CA THR A 241 8.61 19.75 25.87
C THR A 241 7.55 19.99 26.93
N LYS A 242 6.44 20.61 26.53
CA LYS A 242 5.21 20.65 27.32
C LYS A 242 4.23 19.59 26.82
N THR A 243 3.80 18.70 27.71
CA THR A 243 2.82 17.66 27.41
C THR A 243 1.42 18.19 27.69
N MET A 244 0.55 18.18 26.69
CA MET A 244 -0.85 18.60 26.82
C MET A 244 -1.76 17.43 26.47
N VAL A 245 -2.82 17.23 27.25
CA VAL A 245 -3.83 16.21 26.99
C VAL A 245 -5.00 16.88 26.29
N ILE A 246 -5.18 16.64 24.99
CA ILE A 246 -6.31 17.19 24.24
C ILE A 246 -7.38 16.10 24.10
N LYS A 247 -8.55 16.34 24.68
CA LYS A 247 -9.75 15.53 24.41
C LYS A 247 -10.33 15.97 23.06
N ARG A 248 -10.13 15.17 22.00
CA ARG A 248 -10.77 15.42 20.70
C ARG A 248 -11.94 14.46 20.52
N ALA A 249 -13.14 14.98 20.32
CA ALA A 249 -14.22 14.18 19.75
C ALA A 249 -13.89 13.91 18.28
N LYS A 250 -13.82 12.64 17.87
CA LYS A 250 -13.68 12.24 16.46
C LYS A 250 -14.99 12.52 15.71
N ASN A 251 -15.24 13.78 15.38
CA ASN A 251 -16.37 14.13 14.54
C ASN A 251 -15.98 14.00 13.06
N LYS A 252 -16.95 13.65 12.21
CA LYS A 252 -16.75 13.62 10.75
C LYS A 252 -16.30 15.01 10.27
N PRO A 253 -15.43 15.12 9.24
CA PRO A 253 -14.82 16.40 8.85
C PRO A 253 -15.80 17.52 8.50
N TRP A 254 -17.00 17.17 8.00
CA TRP A 254 -18.05 18.11 7.63
C TRP A 254 -18.94 18.56 8.82
N ILE A 255 -18.74 18.00 10.02
CA ILE A 255 -19.50 18.36 11.22
C ILE A 255 -18.81 19.51 11.94
N ASN A 256 -19.28 20.72 11.69
CA ASN A 256 -18.79 21.94 12.35
C ASN A 256 -19.49 22.20 13.70
N ARG A 257 -19.04 23.22 14.45
CA ARG A 257 -19.60 23.58 15.77
C ARG A 257 -21.10 23.88 15.73
N ASN A 258 -21.61 24.45 14.64
CA ASN A 258 -23.04 24.77 14.50
C ASN A 258 -23.88 23.50 14.35
N LEU A 259 -23.45 22.55 13.51
CA LEU A 259 -24.10 21.25 13.34
C LEU A 259 -24.08 20.43 14.64
N ILE A 260 -23.03 20.55 15.46
CA ILE A 260 -22.98 19.90 16.79
C ILE A 260 -24.08 20.46 17.72
N LYS A 261 -24.31 21.78 17.69
CA LYS A 261 -25.39 22.41 18.47
C LYS A 261 -26.76 21.92 18.00
N GLU A 262 -26.98 21.83 16.69
CA GLU A 262 -28.24 21.31 16.12
C GLU A 262 -28.46 19.83 16.45
N LEU A 263 -27.43 18.98 16.35
CA LEU A 263 -27.48 17.58 16.78
C LEU A 263 -27.83 17.44 18.28
N SER A 264 -27.32 18.35 19.11
CA SER A 264 -27.65 18.40 20.54
C SER A 264 -29.10 18.83 20.77
N LYS A 265 -29.62 19.78 19.98
CA LYS A 265 -31.03 20.19 20.00
C LYS A 265 -31.97 19.06 19.58
N LYS A 266 -31.62 18.27 18.54
CA LYS A 266 -32.36 17.05 18.16
C LYS A 266 -32.46 16.08 19.35
N LYS A 267 -31.34 15.79 20.02
CA LYS A 267 -31.31 14.93 21.21
C LYS A 267 -32.16 15.48 22.37
N ALA A 268 -32.17 16.81 22.57
CA ALA A 268 -32.98 17.44 23.60
C ALA A 268 -34.49 17.29 23.31
N LEU A 269 -34.91 17.48 22.06
CA LEU A 269 -36.30 17.26 21.62
C LEU A 269 -36.72 15.80 21.80
N TRP A 270 -35.85 14.84 21.44
CA TRP A 270 -36.11 13.41 21.68
C TRP A 270 -36.28 13.08 23.17
N LYS A 271 -35.42 13.62 24.04
CA LYS A 271 -35.54 13.44 25.49
C LYS A 271 -36.84 14.03 26.05
N LYS A 272 -37.26 15.20 25.53
CA LYS A 272 -38.52 15.84 25.92
C LYS A 272 -39.71 14.96 25.55
N PHE A 273 -39.74 14.46 24.31
CA PHE A 273 -40.75 13.50 23.86
C PHE A 273 -40.76 12.23 24.73
N ARG A 274 -39.60 11.61 24.99
CA ARG A 274 -39.52 10.40 25.83
C ARG A 274 -40.04 10.59 27.25
N ARG A 275 -39.99 11.80 27.79
CA ARG A 275 -40.47 12.12 29.15
C ARG A 275 -41.99 12.34 29.20
N ILE A 276 -42.54 13.04 28.20
CA ILE A 276 -43.92 13.54 28.22
C ILE A 276 -44.86 12.66 27.35
N LYS A 277 -44.31 11.93 26.37
CA LYS A 277 -45.01 11.09 25.37
C LYS A 277 -46.14 11.83 24.62
N CYS A 278 -45.99 13.13 24.43
CA CYS A 278 -46.96 13.95 23.68
C CYS A 278 -46.69 13.93 22.17
N ASN A 279 -47.76 13.83 21.37
CA ASN A 279 -47.68 13.77 19.90
C ASN A 279 -47.07 15.05 19.28
N ASN A 280 -47.35 16.23 19.84
CA ASN A 280 -46.80 17.49 19.35
C ASN A 280 -45.27 17.58 19.52
N ASP A 281 -44.73 17.02 20.61
CA ASP A 281 -43.28 16.95 20.81
C ASP A 281 -42.61 15.94 19.86
N TYR A 282 -43.32 14.88 19.48
CA TYR A 282 -42.88 13.92 18.46
C TYR A 282 -42.82 14.54 17.07
N VAL A 283 -43.87 15.27 16.66
CA VAL A 283 -43.93 15.99 15.39
C VAL A 283 -42.80 17.04 15.31
N ALA A 284 -42.57 17.80 16.39
CA ALA A 284 -41.47 18.77 16.47
C ALA A 284 -40.09 18.10 16.33
N HIS A 285 -39.88 16.94 16.96
CA HIS A 285 -38.64 16.15 16.79
C HIS A 285 -38.47 15.65 15.34
N ARG A 286 -39.54 15.15 14.72
CA ARG A 286 -39.52 14.61 13.34
C ARG A 286 -39.21 15.69 12.31
N LEU A 287 -39.90 16.83 12.36
CA LEU A 287 -39.67 17.97 11.45
C LEU A 287 -38.23 18.48 11.57
N PHE A 288 -37.76 18.68 12.81
CA PHE A 288 -36.38 19.13 13.05
C PHE A 288 -35.34 18.08 12.61
N SER A 289 -35.65 16.79 12.75
CA SER A 289 -34.76 15.71 12.28
C SER A 289 -34.63 15.68 10.75
N ASN A 290 -35.72 15.89 10.03
CA ASN A 290 -35.72 15.96 8.57
C ASN A 290 -34.92 17.17 8.06
N GLU A 291 -35.16 18.35 8.65
CA GLU A 291 -34.42 19.57 8.32
C GLU A 291 -32.91 19.38 8.58
N LEU A 292 -32.55 18.80 9.72
CA LEU A 292 -31.16 18.52 10.06
C LEU A 292 -30.52 17.49 9.12
N SER A 293 -31.27 16.48 8.67
CA SER A 293 -30.79 15.50 7.70
C SER A 293 -30.38 16.16 6.37
N ILE A 294 -31.22 17.06 5.86
CA ILE A 294 -30.93 17.84 4.64
C ILE A 294 -29.68 18.72 4.85
N LYS A 295 -29.57 19.40 6.00
CA LYS A 295 -28.37 20.21 6.32
C LYS A 295 -27.10 19.37 6.40
N LEU A 296 -27.16 18.18 7.00
CA LEU A 296 -26.04 17.25 7.08
C LEU A 296 -25.63 16.73 5.70
N GLN A 297 -26.58 16.43 4.83
CA GLN A 297 -26.32 15.98 3.46
C GLN A 297 -25.69 17.10 2.62
N LYS A 298 -26.21 18.33 2.71
CA LYS A 298 -25.60 19.52 2.08
C LYS A 298 -24.16 19.76 2.56
N ALA A 299 -23.92 19.66 3.87
CA ALA A 299 -22.59 19.82 4.44
C ALA A 299 -21.62 18.73 3.99
N LYS A 300 -22.07 17.47 3.91
CA LYS A 300 -21.30 16.35 3.36
C LYS A 300 -20.94 16.60 1.89
N LYS A 301 -21.92 16.92 1.04
CA LYS A 301 -21.73 17.20 -0.39
C LYS A 301 -20.77 18.36 -0.63
N ALA A 302 -20.92 19.45 0.11
CA ALA A 302 -20.01 20.60 0.01
C ALA A 302 -18.56 20.22 0.38
N TYR A 303 -18.39 19.37 1.41
CA TYR A 303 -17.08 18.86 1.78
C TYR A 303 -16.51 17.93 0.70
N GLU A 304 -17.28 16.98 0.19
CA GLU A 304 -16.85 16.08 -0.90
C GLU A 304 -16.44 16.85 -2.15
N GLN A 305 -17.24 17.84 -2.56
CA GLN A 305 -16.89 18.77 -3.63
C GLN A 305 -15.58 19.49 -3.33
N SER A 306 -15.39 19.99 -2.10
CA SER A 306 -14.13 20.64 -1.72
C SER A 306 -12.93 19.69 -1.81
N VAL A 307 -13.11 18.39 -1.53
CA VAL A 307 -12.04 17.39 -1.64
C VAL A 307 -11.74 17.10 -3.11
N ILE A 308 -12.77 16.89 -3.93
CA ILE A 308 -12.65 16.63 -5.38
C ILE A 308 -11.97 17.81 -6.09
N PHE A 309 -12.45 19.04 -5.85
CA PHE A 309 -11.94 20.25 -6.50
C PHE A 309 -10.65 20.80 -5.87
N SER A 310 -10.17 20.22 -4.75
CA SER A 310 -8.90 20.67 -4.14
C SER A 310 -7.66 20.34 -4.95
N ASN A 311 -7.79 19.52 -6.00
CA ASN A 311 -6.71 18.93 -6.79
C ASN A 311 -5.62 18.26 -5.92
N ASN A 312 -5.95 17.91 -4.68
CA ASN A 312 -5.05 17.33 -3.71
C ASN A 312 -5.29 15.82 -3.63
N GLN A 313 -4.56 15.09 -4.46
CA GLN A 313 -4.68 13.64 -4.57
C GLN A 313 -4.56 12.92 -3.22
N LYS A 314 -3.74 13.43 -2.29
CA LYS A 314 -3.60 12.85 -0.94
C LYS A 314 -4.86 13.02 -0.11
N LYS A 315 -5.48 14.21 -0.13
CA LYS A 315 -6.75 14.45 0.56
C LYS A 315 -7.87 13.59 -0.03
N PHE A 316 -7.93 13.47 -1.35
CA PHE A 316 -8.88 12.60 -2.04
C PHE A 316 -8.70 11.13 -1.63
N HIS A 317 -7.49 10.58 -1.76
CA HIS A 317 -7.21 9.19 -1.34
C HIS A 317 -7.39 8.96 0.15
N GLN A 318 -7.14 9.96 0.99
CA GLN A 318 -7.42 9.89 2.43
C GLN A 318 -8.93 9.87 2.69
N TYR A 319 -9.71 10.68 1.98
CA TYR A 319 -11.16 10.68 2.05
C TYR A 319 -11.73 9.32 1.66
N ILE A 320 -11.36 8.81 0.47
CA ILE A 320 -11.77 7.50 -0.05
C ILE A 320 -11.36 6.39 0.93
N ARG A 321 -10.12 6.37 1.42
CA ARG A 321 -9.69 5.34 2.38
C ARG A 321 -10.45 5.37 3.70
N ASN A 322 -10.80 6.55 4.18
CA ASN A 322 -11.62 6.72 5.39
C ASN A 322 -13.09 6.36 5.15
N ALA A 323 -13.62 6.65 3.95
CA ALA A 323 -14.99 6.35 3.54
C ALA A 323 -15.20 4.85 3.31
N LEU A 324 -14.22 4.18 2.68
CA LEU A 324 -14.15 2.73 2.49
C LEU A 324 -13.77 1.96 3.77
N CYS A 325 -13.76 2.64 4.93
CA CYS A 325 -13.58 2.10 6.29
C CYS A 325 -12.44 1.10 6.55
N SER A 326 -11.50 0.89 5.62
CA SER A 326 -10.41 -0.07 5.82
C SER A 326 -9.38 0.43 6.86
N LYS A 327 -9.44 -0.13 8.07
CA LYS A 327 -8.35 -0.08 9.04
C LYS A 327 -8.02 -1.48 9.54
N VAL A 328 -7.64 -2.37 8.63
CA VAL A 328 -6.79 -3.50 9.03
C VAL A 328 -5.34 -3.00 8.97
N SER A 329 -4.82 -2.48 10.09
CA SER A 329 -3.46 -1.92 10.13
C SER A 329 -2.38 -2.91 10.55
N VAL A 330 -2.76 -4.13 10.96
CA VAL A 330 -1.83 -5.15 11.45
C VAL A 330 -1.92 -6.37 10.52
N PRO A 331 -0.81 -6.82 9.92
CA PRO A 331 -0.77 -8.07 9.18
C PRO A 331 -1.13 -9.25 10.10
N LEU A 332 -2.13 -10.04 9.72
CA LEU A 332 -2.31 -11.39 10.26
C LEU A 332 -1.48 -12.33 9.38
N ILE A 333 -0.53 -13.01 10.00
CA ILE A 333 0.41 -13.91 9.31
C ILE A 333 0.17 -15.32 9.83
N GLN A 334 0.33 -16.30 8.94
CA GLN A 334 0.26 -17.71 9.25
C GLN A 334 1.69 -18.29 9.33
N HIS A 335 1.93 -19.09 10.34
CA HIS A 335 3.12 -19.91 10.46
C HIS A 335 3.16 -20.97 9.33
N PRO A 336 4.36 -21.46 8.97
CA PRO A 336 4.48 -22.51 7.96
C PRO A 336 3.71 -23.81 8.28
N ASN A 337 3.45 -24.08 9.57
CA ASN A 337 2.66 -25.24 10.04
C ASN A 337 1.13 -25.04 9.90
N GLY A 338 0.68 -23.90 9.37
CA GLY A 338 -0.73 -23.59 9.18
C GLY A 338 -1.42 -22.89 10.36
N THR A 339 -0.76 -22.63 11.49
CA THR A 339 -1.36 -21.89 12.62
C THR A 339 -1.20 -20.38 12.44
N LEU A 340 -2.15 -19.58 12.95
CA LEU A 340 -2.05 -18.12 12.91
C LEU A 340 -1.14 -17.59 14.03
N CYS A 341 -0.45 -16.47 13.78
CA CYS A 341 0.27 -15.76 14.84
C CYS A 341 -0.70 -15.21 15.88
N ASN A 342 -0.32 -15.27 17.16
CA ASN A 342 -1.14 -14.85 18.28
C ASN A 342 -0.90 -13.40 18.71
N ASN A 343 0.23 -12.80 18.32
CA ASN A 343 0.59 -11.44 18.70
C ASN A 343 1.46 -10.72 17.66
N ASN A 344 1.61 -9.41 17.80
CA ASN A 344 2.36 -8.56 16.87
C ASN A 344 3.86 -8.86 16.84
N LEU A 345 4.43 -9.39 17.93
CA LEU A 345 5.84 -9.75 18.01
C LEU A 345 6.14 -10.97 17.14
N GLU A 346 5.32 -12.02 17.23
CA GLU A 346 5.39 -13.20 16.37
C GLU A 346 5.25 -12.84 14.89
N VAL A 347 4.31 -11.94 14.57
CA VAL A 347 4.15 -11.41 13.20
C VAL A 347 5.43 -10.70 12.74
N ALA A 348 6.02 -9.86 13.60
CA ALA A 348 7.25 -9.14 13.27
C ALA A 348 8.44 -10.09 13.05
N GLU A 349 8.58 -11.14 13.86
CA GLU A 349 9.64 -12.15 13.71
C GLU A 349 9.51 -12.96 12.42
N LEU A 350 8.31 -13.49 12.11
CA LEU A 350 8.11 -14.26 10.88
C LEU A 350 8.34 -13.43 9.62
N LEU A 351 7.93 -12.16 9.64
CA LEU A 351 8.22 -11.24 8.55
C LEU A 351 9.72 -10.96 8.43
N ALA A 352 10.42 -10.78 9.55
CA ALA A 352 11.87 -10.60 9.55
C ALA A 352 12.59 -11.82 8.96
N GLU A 353 12.18 -13.03 9.32
CA GLU A 353 12.71 -14.28 8.78
C GLU A 353 12.46 -14.42 7.28
N SER A 354 11.24 -14.12 6.81
CA SER A 354 10.92 -14.14 5.37
C SER A 354 11.79 -13.14 4.58
N PHE A 355 11.99 -11.92 5.11
CA PHE A 355 12.85 -10.94 4.45
C PHE A 355 14.32 -11.39 4.40
N CYS A 356 14.82 -12.08 5.44
CA CYS A 356 16.17 -12.64 5.44
C CYS A 356 16.39 -13.72 4.37
N LYS A 357 15.37 -14.52 4.02
CA LYS A 357 15.46 -15.53 2.94
C LYS A 357 15.72 -14.93 1.55
N SER A 358 15.57 -13.61 1.41
CA SER A 358 15.84 -12.93 0.15
C SER A 358 17.30 -12.52 -0.04
N PHE A 359 18.12 -12.59 1.01
CA PHE A 359 19.53 -12.29 0.90
C PHE A 359 20.31 -13.47 0.35
N THR A 360 21.21 -13.19 -0.60
CA THR A 360 22.07 -14.17 -1.26
C THR A 360 23.49 -13.95 -0.76
N PRO A 361 24.11 -14.90 -0.05
CA PRO A 361 25.51 -14.78 0.35
C PRO A 361 26.39 -14.73 -0.91
N GLU A 362 27.24 -13.70 -1.01
CA GLU A 362 28.19 -13.56 -2.11
C GLU A 362 29.33 -14.59 -1.94
N PRO A 363 29.66 -15.39 -2.97
CA PRO A 363 30.80 -16.28 -2.92
C PRO A 363 32.11 -15.48 -2.94
N ASN A 364 33.13 -15.97 -2.22
CA ASN A 364 34.49 -15.40 -2.24
C ASN A 364 35.26 -15.91 -3.48
N ASP A 365 34.80 -15.54 -4.68
CA ASP A 365 35.48 -15.87 -5.93
C ASP A 365 36.39 -14.72 -6.41
N PRO A 366 37.52 -15.01 -7.07
CA PRO A 366 38.39 -13.97 -7.60
C PRO A 366 37.66 -13.15 -8.69
N LEU A 367 37.45 -11.86 -8.43
CA LEU A 367 36.82 -10.88 -9.34
C LEU A 367 37.62 -10.58 -10.64
N THR A 368 38.66 -11.36 -10.94
CA THR A 368 39.83 -10.95 -11.71
C THR A 368 39.71 -11.02 -13.25
N ALA A 369 38.55 -11.33 -13.83
CA ALA A 369 38.47 -11.64 -15.27
C ALA A 369 37.53 -10.78 -16.14
N VAL A 370 36.67 -9.90 -15.58
CA VAL A 370 35.59 -9.29 -16.38
C VAL A 370 35.84 -7.82 -16.78
N LEU A 371 36.65 -7.06 -16.03
CA LEU A 371 36.89 -5.64 -16.30
C LEU A 371 38.37 -5.27 -16.02
N SER A 372 39.25 -5.52 -17.00
CA SER A 372 40.72 -5.47 -16.80
C SER A 372 41.33 -4.07 -16.89
N THR A 373 40.62 -3.07 -17.41
CA THR A 373 41.15 -1.71 -17.67
C THR A 373 40.12 -0.64 -17.31
N PRO A 374 40.43 0.34 -16.44
CA PRO A 374 39.47 1.38 -16.03
C PRO A 374 38.77 2.01 -17.24
N SER A 375 37.43 2.02 -17.24
CA SER A 375 36.63 2.58 -18.34
C SER A 375 36.59 4.11 -18.32
N CYS A 376 36.92 4.74 -17.19
CA CYS A 376 36.83 6.18 -17.01
C CYS A 376 38.18 6.76 -16.58
N GLU A 377 38.67 7.75 -17.33
CA GLU A 377 39.89 8.51 -17.01
C GLU A 377 39.64 9.51 -15.87
N ASN A 378 38.43 10.04 -15.78
CA ASN A 378 38.01 10.94 -14.71
C ASN A 378 37.69 10.16 -13.43
N PHE A 379 37.86 10.81 -12.28
CA PHE A 379 37.54 10.21 -11.00
C PHE A 379 36.80 11.14 -10.05
N LEU A 380 35.85 10.58 -9.30
CA LEU A 380 35.18 11.24 -8.18
C LEU A 380 35.63 10.58 -6.88
N SER A 381 36.32 11.35 -6.05
CA SER A 381 36.83 10.86 -4.76
C SER A 381 36.36 11.66 -3.55
N ASN A 382 36.17 12.97 -3.70
CA ASN A 382 35.90 13.88 -2.59
C ASN A 382 34.58 14.60 -2.76
N ILE A 383 33.85 14.76 -1.65
CA ILE A 383 32.59 15.51 -1.56
C ILE A 383 32.64 16.40 -0.33
N ASN A 384 32.15 17.64 -0.47
CA ASN A 384 32.18 18.64 0.60
C ASN A 384 30.83 18.72 1.32
N PHE A 385 30.87 18.68 2.66
CA PHE A 385 29.69 18.75 3.53
C PHE A 385 29.66 20.06 4.31
N THR A 386 29.48 21.19 3.62
CA THR A 386 29.49 22.51 4.27
C THR A 386 28.17 22.81 5.01
N PRO A 387 28.17 23.69 6.03
CA PRO A 387 26.94 24.08 6.73
C PRO A 387 25.89 24.72 5.82
N SER A 388 26.28 25.33 4.70
CA SER A 388 25.36 25.92 3.72
C SER A 388 24.64 24.86 2.88
N ILE A 389 25.36 23.82 2.42
CA ILE A 389 24.79 22.68 1.69
C ILE A 389 23.79 21.94 2.59
N ILE A 390 24.19 21.62 3.83
CA ILE A 390 23.31 20.92 4.79
C ILE A 390 22.05 21.73 5.09
N ARG A 391 22.20 23.05 5.26
CA ARG A 391 21.05 23.94 5.43
C ARG A 391 20.11 23.88 4.22
N GLN A 392 20.63 23.80 3.01
CA GLN A 392 19.79 23.71 1.83
C GLN A 392 19.05 22.35 1.78
N GLU A 393 19.74 21.26 2.07
CA GLU A 393 19.13 19.92 2.11
C GLU A 393 18.03 19.80 3.17
N ILE A 394 18.25 20.32 4.38
CA ILE A 394 17.23 20.30 5.45
C ILE A 394 15.96 21.05 5.03
N LYS A 395 16.09 22.16 4.29
CA LYS A 395 14.92 22.89 3.76
C LYS A 395 14.11 22.06 2.77
N ASN A 396 14.81 21.31 1.92
CA ASN A 396 14.22 20.47 0.88
C ASN A 396 13.52 19.21 1.43
N LEU A 397 13.80 18.81 2.68
CA LEU A 397 13.15 17.66 3.30
C LEU A 397 11.62 17.77 3.32
N LYS A 398 10.93 16.64 3.10
CA LYS A 398 9.46 16.58 3.23
C LYS A 398 9.07 16.57 4.71
N SER A 399 8.24 17.54 5.13
CA SER A 399 7.91 17.79 6.55
C SER A 399 7.19 16.64 7.27
N ASN A 400 6.54 15.72 6.54
CA ASN A 400 5.76 14.61 7.11
C ASN A 400 6.52 13.26 7.08
N SER A 401 7.84 13.28 6.94
CA SER A 401 8.63 12.04 6.94
C SER A 401 8.75 11.49 8.36
N ALA A 402 8.52 10.18 8.52
CA ALA A 402 8.68 9.50 9.80
C ALA A 402 10.18 9.41 10.17
N PRO A 403 10.53 9.53 11.47
CA PRO A 403 11.89 9.36 11.94
C PRO A 403 12.34 7.90 11.83
N GLY A 404 13.67 7.71 11.76
CA GLY A 404 14.31 6.39 11.83
C GLY A 404 14.62 5.98 13.28
N PRO A 405 15.56 5.02 13.46
CA PRO A 405 15.96 4.52 14.77
C PRO A 405 16.53 5.57 15.73
N ASP A 406 17.07 6.67 15.20
CA ASP A 406 17.60 7.80 15.98
C ASP A 406 16.52 8.71 16.59
N SER A 407 15.24 8.52 16.24
CA SER A 407 14.12 9.37 16.70
C SER A 407 14.28 10.87 16.37
N ILE A 408 15.13 11.21 15.39
CA ILE A 408 15.30 12.57 14.89
C ILE A 408 14.29 12.82 13.77
N ASP A 409 13.30 13.67 14.05
CA ASP A 409 12.23 14.01 13.13
C ASP A 409 12.57 15.26 12.27
N VAL A 410 12.00 15.33 11.07
CA VAL A 410 12.21 16.46 10.13
C VAL A 410 11.76 17.79 10.72
N HIS A 411 10.74 17.78 11.58
CA HIS A 411 10.23 19.01 12.17
C HIS A 411 11.27 19.65 13.09
N LEU A 412 11.96 18.86 13.92
CA LEU A 412 13.08 19.33 14.71
C LEU A 412 14.21 19.90 13.84
N LEU A 413 14.62 19.18 12.81
CA LEU A 413 15.71 19.63 11.92
C LEU A 413 15.39 20.97 11.26
N LYS A 414 14.15 21.16 10.79
CA LYS A 414 13.73 22.41 10.14
C LYS A 414 13.66 23.59 11.11
N HIS A 415 13.16 23.39 12.32
CA HIS A 415 13.06 24.46 13.33
C HIS A 415 14.40 24.81 13.98
N CYS A 416 15.34 23.86 14.06
CA CYS A 416 16.67 24.05 14.62
C CYS A 416 17.77 24.13 13.54
N ILE A 417 17.39 24.42 12.29
CA ILE A 417 18.30 24.37 11.14
C ILE A 417 19.52 25.30 11.27
N SER A 418 19.35 26.46 11.90
CA SER A 418 20.41 27.45 12.08
C SER A 418 21.47 27.02 13.07
N SER A 419 21.14 26.11 13.99
CA SER A 419 22.06 25.62 15.02
C SER A 419 22.62 24.24 14.71
N LEU A 420 21.87 23.41 13.97
CA LEU A 420 22.26 22.05 13.66
C LEU A 420 23.12 21.91 12.40
N ASN A 421 23.12 22.88 11.49
CA ASN A 421 23.87 22.77 10.25
C ASN A 421 25.40 22.67 10.45
N SER A 422 25.95 23.36 11.45
CA SER A 422 27.37 23.32 11.79
C SER A 422 27.82 21.96 12.38
N PRO A 423 27.22 21.44 13.47
CA PRO A 423 27.61 20.13 13.99
C PRO A 423 27.40 19.00 12.99
N LEU A 424 26.32 19.05 12.20
CA LEU A 424 26.08 18.06 11.15
C LEU A 424 27.16 18.09 10.06
N ALA A 425 27.66 19.28 9.68
CA ALA A 425 28.76 19.43 8.72
C ALA A 425 30.03 18.75 9.21
N ILE A 426 30.38 18.97 10.48
CA ILE A 426 31.55 18.36 11.11
C ILE A 426 31.42 16.83 11.12
N ILE A 427 30.27 16.31 11.59
CA ILE A 427 30.02 14.86 11.67
C ILE A 427 30.05 14.21 10.30
N MET A 428 29.37 14.78 9.30
CA MET A 428 29.33 14.21 7.95
C MET A 428 30.71 14.26 7.28
N THR A 429 31.47 15.35 7.47
CA THR A 429 32.83 15.47 6.95
C THR A 429 33.75 14.42 7.58
N ASN A 430 33.71 14.27 8.91
CA ASN A 430 34.52 13.28 9.60
C ASN A 430 34.11 11.85 9.25
N SER A 431 32.80 11.57 9.16
CA SER A 431 32.28 10.28 8.70
C SER A 431 32.79 9.93 7.31
N PHE A 432 32.73 10.88 6.37
CA PHE A 432 33.22 10.72 5.01
C PHE A 432 34.73 10.43 4.97
N LYS A 433 35.54 11.26 5.65
CA LYS A 433 37.00 11.16 5.65
C LYS A 433 37.54 9.90 6.33
N THR A 434 36.91 9.47 7.42
CA THR A 434 37.32 8.28 8.17
C THR A 434 36.67 7.00 7.64
N SER A 435 35.69 7.11 6.75
CA SER A 435 34.81 6.01 6.34
C SER A 435 34.10 5.32 7.51
N ILE A 436 33.92 6.00 8.66
CA ILE A 436 33.13 5.50 9.79
C ILE A 436 31.73 6.07 9.68
N VAL A 437 30.75 5.21 9.40
CA VAL A 437 29.33 5.57 9.37
C VAL A 437 28.73 5.32 10.76
N PRO A 438 28.05 6.30 11.37
CA PRO A 438 27.35 6.09 12.64
C PRO A 438 26.44 4.85 12.60
N ASP A 439 26.53 3.99 13.60
CA ASP A 439 25.88 2.67 13.61
C ASP A 439 24.36 2.79 13.50
N VAL A 440 23.79 3.82 14.12
CA VAL A 440 22.35 4.12 14.05
C VAL A 440 21.91 4.47 12.62
N TRP A 441 22.80 5.00 11.78
CA TRP A 441 22.52 5.30 10.36
C TRP A 441 22.53 4.03 9.50
N ARG A 442 23.22 2.98 9.96
CA ARG A 442 23.22 1.64 9.35
C ARG A 442 22.08 0.73 9.84
N CYS A 443 21.29 1.21 10.80
CA CYS A 443 20.09 0.54 11.31
C CYS A 443 18.82 1.03 10.61
N ALA A 444 17.86 0.13 10.41
CA ALA A 444 16.55 0.43 9.83
C ALA A 444 15.39 -0.14 10.65
N TYR A 445 14.30 0.61 10.75
CA TYR A 445 13.00 0.05 11.15
C TYR A 445 12.18 -0.28 9.91
N VAL A 446 11.93 -1.57 9.67
CA VAL A 446 11.21 -2.07 8.50
C VAL A 446 9.72 -2.13 8.82
N THR A 447 8.91 -1.43 8.03
CA THR A 447 7.44 -1.54 8.10
C THR A 447 6.95 -2.39 6.93
N PRO A 448 6.25 -3.52 7.18
CA PRO A 448 5.74 -4.39 6.13
C PRO A 448 4.55 -3.72 5.42
N ILE A 449 4.56 -3.70 4.09
CA ILE A 449 3.44 -3.22 3.27
C ILE A 449 2.93 -4.35 2.38
N PHE A 450 1.67 -4.70 2.52
CA PHE A 450 1.04 -5.73 1.68
C PHE A 450 1.12 -5.35 0.19
N LYS A 451 1.62 -6.28 -0.64
CA LYS A 451 1.81 -6.11 -2.08
C LYS A 451 0.60 -6.63 -2.87
N LYS A 452 0.34 -7.94 -2.82
CA LYS A 452 -0.75 -8.67 -3.52
C LYS A 452 -0.79 -10.13 -3.05
N GLY A 453 -1.86 -10.87 -3.37
CA GLY A 453 -1.97 -12.31 -3.09
C GLY A 453 -2.60 -12.62 -1.72
N ASN A 454 -2.22 -13.75 -1.13
CA ASN A 454 -2.70 -14.15 0.20
C ASN A 454 -2.07 -13.28 1.29
N LYS A 455 -2.89 -12.56 2.08
CA LYS A 455 -2.43 -11.72 3.20
C LYS A 455 -1.81 -12.51 4.35
N LEU A 456 -2.08 -13.81 4.46
CA LEU A 456 -1.51 -14.64 5.51
C LEU A 456 -0.05 -15.02 5.24
N SER A 457 0.40 -14.89 3.99
CA SER A 457 1.77 -15.25 3.60
C SER A 457 2.72 -14.06 3.78
N PRO A 458 3.84 -14.21 4.52
CA PRO A 458 4.89 -13.21 4.66
C PRO A 458 5.45 -12.71 3.33
N ASP A 459 5.57 -13.59 2.33
CA ASP A 459 6.21 -13.31 1.04
C ASP A 459 5.43 -12.30 0.18
N ASN A 460 4.17 -12.06 0.54
CA ASN A 460 3.29 -11.10 -0.09
C ASN A 460 3.43 -9.68 0.50
N TYR A 461 4.40 -9.44 1.39
CA TYR A 461 4.70 -8.13 1.99
C TYR A 461 6.03 -7.56 1.48
N ARG A 462 6.09 -6.25 1.33
CA ARG A 462 7.31 -5.50 0.99
C ARG A 462 7.94 -4.91 2.26
N PRO A 463 9.26 -5.03 2.44
CA PRO A 463 9.97 -4.37 3.54
C PRO A 463 10.26 -2.90 3.20
N ILE A 464 9.58 -1.95 3.86
CA ILE A 464 9.91 -0.52 3.72
C ILE A 464 10.77 -0.06 4.89
N SER A 465 12.02 0.33 4.61
CA SER A 465 12.96 0.77 5.64
C SER A 465 12.77 2.24 6.02
N LEU A 466 12.57 2.49 7.30
CA LEU A 466 12.71 3.79 7.94
C LEU A 466 14.13 3.91 8.48
N VAL A 467 14.95 4.75 7.85
CA VAL A 467 16.34 5.04 8.22
C VAL A 467 16.47 6.46 8.77
N SER A 468 17.59 6.76 9.41
CA SER A 468 17.90 8.10 9.94
C SER A 468 17.66 9.18 8.89
N VAL A 469 16.98 10.26 9.28
CA VAL A 469 16.76 11.43 8.40
C VAL A 469 18.09 12.14 8.12
N VAL A 470 19.01 12.12 9.08
CA VAL A 470 20.34 12.73 8.92
C VAL A 470 21.21 11.92 7.96
N SER A 471 21.17 10.59 8.03
CA SER A 471 21.76 9.73 6.98
C SER A 471 21.26 10.12 5.60
N LYS A 472 19.94 10.31 5.43
CA LYS A 472 19.35 10.70 4.15
C LYS A 472 19.87 12.04 3.63
N ILE A 473 20.18 13.00 4.51
CA ILE A 473 20.78 14.28 4.11
C ILE A 473 22.16 14.04 3.50
N MET A 474 23.00 13.26 4.18
CA MET A 474 24.34 12.94 3.68
C MET A 474 24.27 12.16 2.36
N GLU A 475 23.39 11.16 2.28
CA GLU A 475 23.12 10.40 1.06
C GLU A 475 22.65 11.30 -0.09
N SER A 476 21.76 12.27 0.14
CA SER A 476 21.30 13.21 -0.90
C SER A 476 22.45 14.05 -1.48
N ILE A 477 23.37 14.51 -0.63
CA ILE A 477 24.55 15.28 -1.07
C ILE A 477 25.44 14.39 -1.93
N ILE A 478 25.67 13.15 -1.51
CA ILE A 478 26.47 12.17 -2.26
C ILE A 478 25.80 11.83 -3.59
N VAL A 479 24.48 11.60 -3.60
CA VAL A 479 23.70 11.34 -4.81
C VAL A 479 23.80 12.48 -5.80
N TYR A 480 23.74 13.73 -5.33
CA TYR A 480 23.89 14.90 -6.20
C TYR A 480 25.23 14.86 -6.95
N SER A 481 26.35 14.76 -6.23
CA SER A 481 27.68 14.73 -6.85
C SER A 481 27.93 13.48 -7.70
N LEU A 482 27.52 12.30 -7.22
CA LEU A 482 27.71 11.04 -7.93
C LEU A 482 26.85 10.97 -9.19
N SER A 483 25.59 11.44 -9.14
CA SER A 483 24.72 11.42 -10.32
C SER A 483 25.23 12.34 -11.42
N GLN A 484 25.76 13.51 -11.05
CA GLN A 484 26.39 14.42 -12.00
C GLN A 484 27.60 13.76 -12.67
N PHE A 485 28.51 13.18 -11.87
CA PHE A 485 29.67 12.46 -12.38
C PHE A 485 29.30 11.31 -13.34
N LEU A 486 28.34 10.47 -12.95
CA LEU A 486 27.93 9.31 -13.76
C LEU A 486 27.29 9.70 -15.10
N VAL A 487 26.59 10.83 -15.15
CA VAL A 487 25.96 11.34 -16.38
C VAL A 487 26.97 12.06 -17.27
N GLU A 488 27.82 12.93 -16.70
CA GLU A 488 28.83 13.69 -17.45
C GLU A 488 29.88 12.79 -18.10
N ASN A 489 30.16 11.63 -17.51
CA ASN A 489 31.10 10.63 -18.03
C ASN A 489 30.42 9.51 -18.84
N GLU A 490 29.14 9.68 -19.19
CA GLU A 490 28.37 8.72 -20.01
C GLU A 490 28.35 7.28 -19.47
N ILE A 491 28.53 7.11 -18.15
CA ILE A 491 28.57 5.80 -17.49
C ILE A 491 27.17 5.16 -17.51
N ILE A 492 26.13 5.97 -17.27
CA ILE A 492 24.74 5.51 -17.32
C ILE A 492 24.24 5.59 -18.77
N PRO A 493 23.78 4.47 -19.36
CA PRO A 493 23.40 4.45 -20.77
C PRO A 493 22.16 5.31 -21.03
N ASN A 494 22.13 5.96 -22.20
CA ASN A 494 21.04 6.85 -22.61
C ASN A 494 19.67 6.17 -22.73
N VAL A 495 19.62 4.84 -22.76
CA VAL A 495 18.38 4.04 -22.77
C VAL A 495 17.81 3.80 -21.37
N GLN A 496 18.50 4.20 -20.30
CA GLN A 496 18.00 4.14 -18.92
C GLN A 496 17.12 5.34 -18.60
N HIS A 497 15.91 5.09 -18.11
CA HIS A 497 14.91 6.10 -17.76
C HIS A 497 14.50 6.08 -16.28
N GLY A 498 14.89 5.04 -15.54
CA GLY A 498 14.63 4.91 -14.11
C GLY A 498 15.53 5.82 -13.28
N PHE A 499 14.96 6.46 -12.25
CA PHE A 499 15.65 7.26 -11.24
C PHE A 499 16.54 8.42 -11.73
N LEU A 500 16.51 8.77 -13.02
CA LEU A 500 17.25 9.90 -13.58
C LEU A 500 16.39 11.16 -13.68
N LYS A 501 17.01 12.32 -13.41
CA LYS A 501 16.36 13.62 -13.57
C LYS A 501 16.00 13.84 -15.04
N GLY A 502 14.77 14.31 -15.29
CA GLY A 502 14.28 14.56 -16.66
C GLY A 502 13.80 13.32 -17.41
N ARG A 503 13.90 12.12 -16.81
CA ARG A 503 13.37 10.87 -17.38
C ARG A 503 12.25 10.31 -16.51
N SER A 504 11.35 9.55 -17.12
CA SER A 504 10.18 9.00 -16.44
C SER A 504 9.67 7.73 -17.13
N ILE A 505 8.70 7.07 -16.51
CA ILE A 505 7.93 5.98 -17.14
C ILE A 505 7.37 6.45 -18.49
N VAL A 506 6.83 7.68 -18.54
CA VAL A 506 6.22 8.25 -19.74
C VAL A 506 7.25 8.39 -20.86
N THR A 507 8.45 8.91 -20.57
CA THR A 507 9.47 9.07 -21.62
C THR A 507 10.01 7.73 -22.12
N ASN A 508 10.07 6.70 -21.27
CA ASN A 508 10.46 5.35 -21.67
C ASN A 508 9.42 4.73 -22.62
N LEU A 509 8.14 4.75 -22.20
CA LEU A 509 7.04 4.19 -22.98
C LEU A 509 6.85 4.93 -24.30
N LEU A 510 6.90 6.27 -24.31
CA LEU A 510 6.76 7.05 -25.55
C LEU A 510 7.88 6.75 -26.54
N SER A 511 9.14 6.62 -26.09
CA SER A 511 10.25 6.27 -26.97
C SER A 511 10.03 4.92 -27.65
N CYS A 512 9.55 3.92 -26.90
CA CYS A 512 9.29 2.58 -27.43
C CYS A 512 8.08 2.57 -28.37
N LEU A 513 6.96 3.15 -27.91
CA LEU A 513 5.70 3.17 -28.66
C LEU A 513 5.79 3.95 -29.96
N ASN A 514 6.54 5.06 -29.98
CA ASN A 514 6.79 5.81 -31.21
C ASN A 514 7.42 4.88 -32.25
N GLU A 515 8.47 4.16 -31.87
CA GLU A 515 9.16 3.28 -32.79
C GLU A 515 8.34 2.05 -33.22
N TRP A 516 7.62 1.43 -32.27
CA TRP A 516 6.78 0.28 -32.59
C TRP A 516 5.62 0.67 -33.50
N SER A 517 5.04 1.87 -33.29
CA SER A 517 3.99 2.41 -34.16
C SER A 517 4.55 2.77 -35.55
N ASP A 518 5.73 3.41 -35.62
CA ASP A 518 6.39 3.70 -36.90
C ASP A 518 6.69 2.43 -37.71
N SER A 519 7.02 1.32 -37.03
CA SER A 519 7.25 0.01 -37.66
C SER A 519 5.93 -0.60 -38.14
N LEU A 520 4.88 -0.51 -37.32
CA LEU A 520 3.54 -0.97 -37.63
C LEU A 520 2.97 -0.26 -38.87
N ASP A 521 3.12 1.07 -38.96
CA ASP A 521 2.68 1.87 -40.11
C ASP A 521 3.40 1.45 -41.41
N LYS A 522 4.68 1.06 -41.28
CA LYS A 522 5.49 0.51 -42.38
C LYS A 522 5.22 -0.98 -42.64
N HIS A 523 4.22 -1.57 -42.00
CA HIS A 523 3.87 -2.99 -42.11
C HIS A 523 5.03 -3.94 -41.77
N LYS A 524 5.94 -3.50 -40.89
CA LYS A 524 7.05 -4.30 -40.38
C LYS A 524 6.69 -4.88 -39.01
N PRO A 525 6.97 -6.17 -38.76
CA PRO A 525 6.76 -6.76 -37.45
C PRO A 525 7.83 -6.31 -36.46
N THR A 526 7.50 -6.35 -35.17
CA THR A 526 8.43 -6.09 -34.08
C THR A 526 8.26 -7.14 -32.99
N ASP A 527 9.35 -7.77 -32.58
CA ASP A 527 9.36 -8.59 -31.37
C ASP A 527 9.91 -7.79 -30.21
N VAL A 528 9.18 -7.77 -29.09
CA VAL A 528 9.60 -7.13 -27.85
C VAL A 528 9.78 -8.20 -26.78
N ILE A 529 11.00 -8.33 -26.28
CA ILE A 529 11.37 -9.28 -25.25
C ILE A 529 11.49 -8.54 -23.93
N TYR A 530 10.61 -8.87 -22.99
CA TYR A 530 10.57 -8.31 -21.64
C TYR A 530 11.38 -9.19 -20.70
N LEU A 531 12.31 -8.58 -19.97
CA LEU A 531 13.21 -9.24 -19.02
C LEU A 531 12.79 -8.88 -17.60
N ASP A 532 12.66 -9.89 -16.74
CA ASP A 532 12.32 -9.73 -15.31
C ASP A 532 13.50 -10.21 -14.47
N PHE A 533 14.15 -9.31 -13.73
CA PHE A 533 15.21 -9.68 -12.78
C PHE A 533 14.61 -10.06 -11.43
N SER A 534 15.01 -11.21 -10.89
CA SER A 534 14.50 -11.72 -9.62
C SER A 534 15.06 -10.90 -8.46
N ARG A 535 14.19 -10.18 -7.74
CA ARG A 535 14.54 -9.44 -6.51
C ARG A 535 15.75 -8.53 -6.69
N ALA A 536 15.80 -7.80 -7.80
CA ALA A 536 17.00 -7.11 -8.29
C ALA A 536 17.73 -6.28 -7.22
N PHE A 537 17.01 -5.46 -6.43
CA PHE A 537 17.60 -4.66 -5.35
C PHE A 537 18.14 -5.50 -4.18
N ASP A 538 17.49 -6.62 -3.87
CA ASP A 538 17.83 -7.45 -2.71
C ASP A 538 18.99 -8.42 -3.03
N CYS A 539 19.29 -8.63 -4.31
CA CYS A 539 20.35 -9.54 -4.77
C CYS A 539 21.70 -8.87 -5.07
N VAL A 540 21.80 -7.53 -5.12
CA VAL A 540 23.07 -6.87 -5.52
C VAL A 540 24.22 -7.25 -4.57
N PRO A 541 25.26 -7.93 -5.09
CA PRO A 541 26.47 -8.25 -4.33
C PRO A 541 27.35 -7.01 -4.07
N HIS A 542 27.78 -6.82 -2.82
CA HIS A 542 28.49 -5.60 -2.43
C HIS A 542 29.94 -5.57 -2.97
N GLN A 543 30.66 -6.70 -3.02
CA GLN A 543 32.05 -6.69 -3.49
C GLN A 543 32.11 -6.37 -4.99
N ARG A 544 31.26 -7.01 -5.80
CA ARG A 544 31.07 -6.70 -7.22
C ARG A 544 30.61 -5.26 -7.47
N LEU A 545 29.72 -4.72 -6.63
CA LEU A 545 29.32 -3.32 -6.73
C LEU A 545 30.53 -2.39 -6.51
N MET A 546 31.36 -2.65 -5.48
CA MET A 546 32.57 -1.85 -5.25
C MET A 546 33.55 -1.96 -6.42
N HIS A 547 33.69 -3.16 -6.98
CA HIS A 547 34.50 -3.38 -8.17
C HIS A 547 34.01 -2.58 -9.38
N LYS A 548 32.69 -2.54 -9.65
CA LYS A 548 32.13 -1.72 -10.74
C LYS A 548 32.30 -0.22 -10.50
N LEU A 549 31.99 0.27 -9.30
CA LEU A 549 32.18 1.68 -8.96
C LEU A 549 33.64 2.10 -9.12
N HIS A 550 34.57 1.25 -8.71
CA HIS A 550 35.97 1.44 -9.01
C HIS A 550 36.19 1.43 -10.54
N HIS A 551 35.75 0.44 -11.30
CA HIS A 551 35.95 0.50 -12.76
C HIS A 551 35.41 1.78 -13.45
N GLN A 552 34.34 2.36 -12.90
CA GLN A 552 33.64 3.57 -13.37
C GLN A 552 34.24 4.91 -12.90
N GLY A 553 35.37 4.91 -12.18
CA GLY A 553 36.02 6.16 -11.73
C GLY A 553 35.63 6.66 -10.33
N VAL A 554 34.80 5.94 -9.58
CA VAL A 554 34.56 6.26 -8.15
C VAL A 554 35.76 5.77 -7.32
N ARG A 555 36.45 6.67 -6.60
CA ARG A 555 37.73 6.38 -5.91
C ARG A 555 37.77 6.94 -4.49
N GLY A 556 38.85 6.64 -3.77
CA GLY A 556 39.22 7.28 -2.51
C GLY A 556 38.12 7.24 -1.46
N ASP A 557 37.99 8.33 -0.70
CA ASP A 557 37.07 8.47 0.42
C ASP A 557 35.61 8.14 0.06
N LEU A 558 35.15 8.51 -1.14
CA LEU A 558 33.80 8.19 -1.59
C LEU A 558 33.58 6.68 -1.69
N LEU A 559 34.50 5.95 -2.33
CA LEU A 559 34.37 4.50 -2.52
C LEU A 559 34.43 3.77 -1.17
N THR A 560 35.37 4.13 -0.30
CA THR A 560 35.51 3.52 1.03
C THR A 560 34.32 3.84 1.93
N TRP A 561 33.77 5.05 1.83
CA TRP A 561 32.56 5.42 2.57
C TRP A 561 31.33 4.65 2.09
N ILE A 562 31.12 4.50 0.77
CA ILE A 562 30.01 3.69 0.22
C ILE A 562 30.13 2.23 0.70
N SER A 563 31.33 1.66 0.67
CA SER A 563 31.59 0.31 1.21
C SER A 563 31.19 0.22 2.69
N SER A 564 31.62 1.17 3.52
CA SER A 564 31.28 1.20 4.96
C SER A 564 29.78 1.41 5.23
N PHE A 565 29.10 2.17 4.38
CA PHE A 565 27.66 2.43 4.46
C PHE A 565 26.81 1.19 4.15
N LEU A 566 27.28 0.33 3.24
CA LEU A 566 26.61 -0.91 2.84
C LEU A 566 26.89 -2.08 3.78
N ASN A 567 28.08 -2.11 4.40
CA ASN A 567 28.52 -3.16 5.32
C ASN A 567 27.91 -3.01 6.73
N ASN A 568 27.81 -4.13 7.46
CA ASN A 568 27.36 -4.23 8.86
C ASN A 568 26.00 -3.56 9.14
N ARG A 569 25.09 -3.63 8.17
CA ARG A 569 23.74 -3.10 8.32
C ARG A 569 22.83 -4.06 9.07
N SER A 570 21.90 -3.49 9.83
CA SER A 570 20.87 -4.26 10.53
C SER A 570 19.50 -3.64 10.38
N PHE A 571 18.47 -4.46 10.56
CA PHE A 571 17.09 -3.99 10.60
C PHE A 571 16.28 -4.68 11.69
N LYS A 572 15.19 -4.01 12.10
CA LYS A 572 14.13 -4.60 12.93
C LYS A 572 12.80 -4.41 12.22
N VAL A 573 11.98 -5.45 12.13
CA VAL A 573 10.61 -5.32 11.62
C VAL A 573 9.75 -4.74 12.72
N ARG A 574 8.99 -3.70 12.40
CA ARG A 574 8.04 -3.06 13.31
C ARG A 574 6.61 -3.34 12.89
N VAL A 575 5.85 -3.95 13.79
CA VAL A 575 4.41 -4.20 13.65
C VAL A 575 3.70 -3.48 14.79
N ASP A 576 2.99 -2.40 14.43
CA ASP A 576 2.43 -1.44 15.39
C ASP A 576 3.48 -0.87 16.36
N LYS A 577 3.47 -1.32 17.63
CA LYS A 577 4.40 -0.90 18.69
C LYS A 577 5.49 -1.93 19.01
N GLU A 578 5.37 -3.14 18.46
CA GLU A 578 6.31 -4.23 18.71
C GLU A 578 7.41 -4.26 17.64
N TYR A 579 8.58 -4.74 18.05
CA TYR A 579 9.77 -4.84 17.19
C TYR A 579 10.32 -6.27 17.24
N SER A 580 10.70 -6.80 16.09
CA SER A 580 11.49 -8.02 16.04
C SER A 580 12.88 -7.81 16.64
N ASN A 581 13.56 -8.92 16.90
CA ASN A 581 14.99 -8.96 17.11
C ASN A 581 15.74 -8.35 15.91
N PRO A 582 16.91 -7.72 16.14
CA PRO A 582 17.75 -7.22 15.06
C PRO A 582 18.19 -8.36 14.14
N ARG A 583 18.15 -8.13 12.83
CA ARG A 583 18.66 -9.04 11.80
C ARG A 583 19.72 -8.32 10.95
N SER A 584 20.78 -9.01 10.56
CA SER A 584 21.82 -8.47 9.67
C SER A 584 21.36 -8.50 8.21
N VAL A 585 21.72 -7.48 7.45
CA VAL A 585 21.52 -7.44 6.00
C VAL A 585 22.78 -8.02 5.34
N LEU A 586 22.64 -9.18 4.71
CA LEU A 586 23.78 -9.92 4.13
C LEU A 586 24.07 -9.55 2.68
N SER A 587 23.06 -9.12 1.93
CA SER A 587 23.19 -8.73 0.53
C SER A 587 22.11 -7.74 0.13
N GLY A 588 22.26 -7.17 -1.07
CA GLY A 588 21.29 -6.23 -1.62
C GLY A 588 21.42 -4.85 -0.99
N ILE A 589 20.58 -3.94 -1.47
CA ILE A 589 20.66 -2.54 -1.12
C ILE A 589 19.35 -2.12 -0.45
N PRO A 590 19.36 -1.54 0.78
CA PRO A 590 18.16 -1.32 1.57
C PRO A 590 17.13 -0.39 0.91
N GLN A 591 15.90 -0.90 0.77
CA GLN A 591 14.77 -0.13 0.26
C GLN A 591 14.38 1.00 1.24
N GLY A 592 14.59 2.26 0.86
CA GLY A 592 14.26 3.44 1.67
C GLY A 592 15.42 4.42 1.91
N CYS A 593 16.63 4.02 1.52
CA CYS A 593 17.80 4.87 1.41
C CYS A 593 17.80 5.65 0.08
N VAL A 594 18.41 6.84 0.08
CA VAL A 594 18.39 7.79 -1.06
C VAL A 594 19.48 7.43 -2.08
N LEU A 595 20.63 6.94 -1.61
CA LEU A 595 21.78 6.58 -2.46
C LEU A 595 21.55 5.31 -3.30
N VAL A 596 20.69 4.44 -2.80
CA VAL A 596 20.49 3.07 -3.28
C VAL A 596 20.05 2.96 -4.75
N PRO A 597 19.04 3.71 -5.22
CA PRO A 597 18.65 3.65 -6.62
C PRO A 597 19.79 4.02 -7.57
N LEU A 598 20.62 4.99 -7.21
CA LEU A 598 21.75 5.41 -8.05
C LEU A 598 22.85 4.35 -8.10
N LEU A 599 23.15 3.69 -6.97
CA LEU A 599 24.09 2.57 -6.94
C LEU A 599 23.61 1.40 -7.80
N PHE A 600 22.30 1.14 -7.83
CA PHE A 600 21.72 0.14 -8.71
C PHE A 600 21.90 0.52 -10.19
N LEU A 601 21.66 1.78 -10.58
CA LEU A 601 21.91 2.23 -11.95
C LEU A 601 23.38 2.09 -12.36
N ALA A 602 24.30 2.44 -11.46
CA ALA A 602 25.74 2.24 -11.67
C ALA A 602 26.06 0.74 -11.80
N TYR A 603 25.41 -0.11 -11.01
CA TYR A 603 25.61 -1.56 -11.07
C TYR A 603 25.18 -2.18 -12.41
N THR A 604 24.05 -1.72 -12.96
CA THR A 604 23.48 -2.25 -14.21
C THR A 604 23.90 -1.44 -15.44
N SER A 605 24.86 -0.53 -15.32
CA SER A 605 25.15 0.46 -16.38
C SER A 605 25.70 -0.19 -17.66
N ASP A 606 26.40 -1.31 -17.50
CA ASP A 606 27.00 -2.14 -18.54
C ASP A 606 26.08 -3.29 -19.00
N LEU A 607 24.86 -3.41 -18.48
CA LEU A 607 23.90 -4.48 -18.87
C LEU A 607 23.66 -4.50 -20.39
N VAL A 608 23.60 -3.31 -20.99
CA VAL A 608 23.34 -3.14 -22.43
C VAL A 608 24.63 -2.95 -23.23
N ALA A 609 25.80 -3.09 -22.61
CA ALA A 609 27.07 -3.02 -23.32
C ALA A 609 27.21 -4.22 -24.27
N GLY A 610 27.36 -3.93 -25.57
CA GLY A 610 27.48 -4.98 -26.60
C GLY A 610 26.14 -5.61 -27.03
N ILE A 611 25.01 -5.08 -26.58
CA ILE A 611 23.68 -5.43 -27.10
C ILE A 611 23.45 -4.69 -28.41
N SER A 612 23.12 -5.43 -29.47
CA SER A 612 22.98 -4.89 -30.83
C SER A 612 21.53 -4.47 -31.13
N SER A 613 20.58 -5.14 -30.49
CA SER A 613 19.15 -4.81 -30.55
C SER A 613 18.86 -3.50 -29.81
N LYS A 614 17.73 -2.88 -30.14
CA LYS A 614 17.30 -1.69 -29.40
C LYS A 614 16.82 -2.08 -28.02
N CYS A 615 17.07 -1.19 -27.07
CA CYS A 615 16.86 -1.43 -25.65
C CYS A 615 16.12 -0.27 -25.01
N ALA A 616 15.34 -0.57 -23.97
CA ALA A 616 14.81 0.43 -23.07
C ALA A 616 14.82 -0.10 -21.64
N LEU A 617 15.37 0.69 -20.72
CA LEU A 617 15.52 0.31 -19.31
C LEU A 617 14.77 1.30 -18.42
N TYR A 618 14.16 0.79 -17.36
CA TYR A 618 13.61 1.57 -16.27
C TYR A 618 13.93 0.87 -14.96
N ALA A 619 15.02 1.29 -14.30
CA ALA A 619 15.55 0.57 -13.14
C ALA A 619 15.85 -0.89 -13.50
N ASP A 620 15.22 -1.84 -12.82
CA ASP A 620 15.31 -3.28 -13.05
C ASP A 620 14.44 -3.79 -14.21
N ASP A 621 13.42 -3.03 -14.65
CA ASP A 621 12.63 -3.39 -15.83
C ASP A 621 13.46 -3.14 -17.10
N ALA A 622 13.70 -4.19 -17.89
CA ALA A 622 14.45 -4.13 -19.13
C ALA A 622 13.67 -4.76 -20.29
N LYS A 623 13.77 -4.17 -21.47
CA LYS A 623 13.23 -4.74 -22.71
C LYS A 623 14.17 -4.52 -23.88
N ILE A 624 14.28 -5.53 -24.73
CA ILE A 624 14.97 -5.47 -26.01
C ILE A 624 13.99 -5.72 -27.13
N PHE A 625 14.17 -5.07 -28.28
CA PHE A 625 13.26 -5.22 -29.41
C PHE A 625 13.93 -4.95 -30.75
N ALA A 626 13.45 -5.63 -31.78
CA ALA A 626 13.90 -5.49 -33.17
C ALA A 626 12.85 -6.05 -34.15
N ASP A 627 13.10 -5.85 -35.45
CA ASP A 627 12.36 -6.53 -36.51
C ASP A 627 12.82 -8.01 -36.58
N PRO A 628 11.94 -8.98 -36.24
CA PRO A 628 12.31 -10.38 -36.14
C PRO A 628 12.53 -11.05 -37.50
N THR A 629 12.14 -10.44 -38.62
CA THR A 629 12.35 -11.01 -39.96
C THR A 629 13.82 -10.94 -40.39
N SER A 630 14.54 -9.95 -39.88
CA SER A 630 15.95 -9.70 -40.22
C SER A 630 16.89 -9.80 -39.02
N ASN A 631 16.38 -9.71 -37.79
CA ASN A 631 17.20 -9.61 -36.58
C ASN A 631 16.85 -10.67 -35.52
N TRP A 632 16.27 -11.81 -35.92
CA TRP A 632 16.00 -12.90 -34.98
C TRP A 632 17.29 -13.40 -34.31
N ASP A 633 18.33 -13.69 -35.10
CA ASP A 633 19.63 -14.16 -34.59
C ASP A 633 20.25 -13.11 -33.65
N THR A 634 20.09 -11.83 -33.96
CA THR A 634 20.57 -10.71 -33.14
C THR A 634 19.87 -10.70 -31.78
N LEU A 635 18.54 -10.79 -31.74
CA LEU A 635 17.77 -10.84 -30.49
C LEU A 635 18.14 -12.06 -29.65
N GLN A 636 18.26 -13.24 -30.26
CA GLN A 636 18.64 -14.46 -29.56
C GLN A 636 20.08 -14.43 -29.03
N SER A 637 21.01 -13.85 -29.81
CA SER A 637 22.40 -13.63 -29.39
C SER A 637 22.49 -12.64 -28.23
N ASP A 638 21.71 -11.55 -28.27
CA ASP A 638 21.65 -10.57 -27.20
C ASP A 638 21.08 -11.16 -25.90
N LEU A 639 20.08 -12.05 -25.98
CA LEU A 639 19.61 -12.81 -24.82
C LEU A 639 20.70 -13.68 -24.18
N TYR A 640 21.54 -14.32 -25.00
CA TYR A 640 22.67 -15.11 -24.50
C TYR A 640 23.70 -14.23 -23.78
N LYS A 641 24.03 -13.06 -24.34
CA LYS A 641 24.93 -12.08 -23.69
C LYS A 641 24.36 -11.61 -22.35
N ILE A 642 23.06 -11.30 -22.30
CA ILE A 642 22.38 -10.88 -21.06
C ILE A 642 22.38 -12.00 -20.02
N ALA A 643 22.17 -13.25 -20.43
CA ALA A 643 22.22 -14.40 -19.53
C ALA A 643 23.61 -14.61 -18.92
N ILE A 644 24.67 -14.50 -19.72
CA ILE A 644 26.06 -14.53 -19.24
C ILE A 644 26.32 -13.39 -18.26
N TRP A 645 25.94 -12.16 -18.64
CA TRP A 645 26.11 -10.98 -17.80
C TRP A 645 25.38 -11.15 -16.45
N SER A 646 24.14 -11.64 -16.49
CA SER A 646 23.30 -11.92 -15.32
C SER A 646 23.97 -12.92 -14.38
N SER A 647 24.57 -13.98 -14.92
CA SER A 647 25.31 -14.97 -14.14
C SER A 647 26.61 -14.40 -13.55
N ALA A 648 27.40 -13.66 -14.33
CA ALA A 648 28.68 -13.09 -13.88
C ALA A 648 28.49 -12.06 -12.74
N TRP A 649 27.42 -11.27 -12.85
CA TRP A 649 27.08 -10.21 -11.91
C TRP A 649 25.99 -10.61 -10.91
N PHE A 650 25.68 -11.90 -10.74
CA PHE A 650 24.77 -12.39 -9.69
C PHE A 650 23.44 -11.63 -9.60
N LEU A 651 22.90 -11.24 -10.76
CA LEU A 651 21.61 -10.58 -10.88
C LEU A 651 20.67 -11.49 -11.67
N PRO A 652 20.09 -12.54 -11.05
CA PRO A 652 19.43 -13.64 -11.76
C PRO A 652 18.14 -13.20 -12.44
N LEU A 653 17.91 -13.73 -13.65
CA LEU A 653 16.64 -13.57 -14.37
C LEU A 653 15.54 -14.48 -13.80
N ASN A 654 14.31 -13.99 -13.82
CA ASN A 654 13.11 -14.78 -13.60
C ASN A 654 12.59 -15.27 -14.95
N GLU A 655 13.12 -16.39 -15.41
CA GLU A 655 12.82 -16.90 -16.75
C GLU A 655 11.32 -17.15 -16.98
N ASP A 656 10.56 -17.52 -15.95
CA ASP A 656 9.09 -17.71 -16.03
C ASP A 656 8.29 -16.42 -16.25
N LYS A 657 8.87 -15.29 -15.88
CA LYS A 657 8.26 -13.96 -16.06
C LYS A 657 8.81 -13.21 -17.25
N CYS A 658 9.93 -13.65 -17.81
CA CYS A 658 10.41 -13.16 -19.09
C CYS A 658 9.42 -13.60 -20.17
N VAL A 659 9.00 -12.67 -21.03
CA VAL A 659 7.96 -12.93 -22.04
C VAL A 659 8.27 -12.23 -23.35
N VAL A 660 7.71 -12.75 -24.43
CA VAL A 660 7.83 -12.17 -25.78
C VAL A 660 6.47 -11.65 -26.22
N LEU A 661 6.44 -10.40 -26.69
CA LEU A 661 5.27 -9.79 -27.33
C LEU A 661 5.58 -9.60 -28.81
N HIS A 662 4.82 -10.29 -29.66
CA HIS A 662 4.92 -10.21 -31.12
C HIS A 662 3.97 -9.15 -31.64
N ILE A 663 4.49 -8.03 -32.15
CA ILE A 663 3.71 -6.89 -32.62
C ILE A 663 3.67 -6.86 -34.16
N GLY A 664 2.51 -6.50 -34.69
CA GLY A 664 2.32 -6.14 -36.10
C GLY A 664 1.88 -7.29 -37.02
N PRO A 665 1.33 -6.94 -38.20
CA PRO A 665 0.92 -7.92 -39.20
C PRO A 665 2.16 -8.63 -39.76
N ASN A 666 1.99 -9.88 -40.22
CA ASN A 666 3.07 -10.69 -40.81
C ASN A 666 4.25 -11.00 -39.89
N ASN A 667 4.05 -10.92 -38.56
CA ASN A 667 5.08 -11.34 -37.61
C ASN A 667 5.29 -12.87 -37.69
N PRO A 668 6.54 -13.35 -37.81
CA PRO A 668 6.85 -14.78 -37.96
C PRO A 668 6.58 -15.61 -36.70
N LEU A 669 6.27 -14.97 -35.55
CA LEU A 669 6.05 -15.62 -34.26
C LEU A 669 7.25 -16.47 -33.83
N ASN A 670 8.45 -15.91 -34.03
CA ASN A 670 9.70 -16.57 -33.70
C ASN A 670 9.77 -16.92 -32.20
N THR A 671 10.45 -18.01 -31.88
CA THR A 671 10.68 -18.42 -30.49
C THR A 671 12.06 -17.99 -30.03
N TYR A 672 12.18 -17.74 -28.73
CA TYR A 672 13.41 -17.31 -28.09
C TYR A 672 13.64 -18.12 -26.81
N SER A 673 14.91 -18.29 -26.42
CA SER A 673 15.27 -19.00 -25.20
C SER A 673 16.33 -18.24 -24.37
N ILE A 674 16.27 -18.42 -23.05
CA ILE A 674 17.26 -17.93 -22.08
C ILE A 674 17.66 -19.14 -21.23
N ASN A 675 18.97 -19.40 -21.08
CA ASN A 675 19.50 -20.55 -20.33
C ASN A 675 18.90 -21.91 -20.74
N GLY A 676 18.56 -22.09 -22.02
CA GLY A 676 17.92 -23.29 -22.54
C GLY A 676 16.41 -23.40 -22.26
N LYS A 677 15.80 -22.42 -21.57
CA LYS A 677 14.36 -22.35 -21.34
C LYS A 677 13.69 -21.45 -22.37
N LEU A 678 12.63 -21.97 -23.00
CA LEU A 678 11.84 -21.21 -23.96
C LEU A 678 11.03 -20.12 -23.28
N LEU A 679 11.07 -18.91 -23.84
CA LEU A 679 10.27 -17.78 -23.38
C LEU A 679 8.83 -17.93 -23.84
N ARG A 680 7.90 -17.55 -22.97
CA ARG A 680 6.47 -17.60 -23.27
C ARG A 680 6.06 -16.40 -24.13
N SER A 681 5.47 -16.67 -25.29
CA SER A 681 4.79 -15.64 -26.09
C SER A 681 3.46 -15.25 -25.44
N VAL A 682 3.19 -13.95 -25.39
CA VAL A 682 1.95 -13.37 -24.81
C VAL A 682 1.26 -12.46 -25.81
N LYS A 683 -0.06 -12.29 -25.63
CA LYS A 683 -0.87 -11.34 -26.41
C LYS A 683 -0.92 -9.93 -25.82
N SER A 684 -0.59 -9.81 -24.54
CA SER A 684 -0.51 -8.54 -23.84
C SER A 684 0.40 -8.63 -22.63
N VAL A 685 1.06 -7.54 -22.28
CA VAL A 685 1.98 -7.41 -21.15
C VAL A 685 1.73 -6.11 -20.40
N ASN A 686 2.01 -6.09 -19.10
CA ASN A 686 1.95 -4.86 -18.30
C ASN A 686 3.34 -4.21 -18.27
N ASP A 687 3.56 -3.22 -19.12
CA ASP A 687 4.81 -2.45 -19.25
C ASP A 687 4.69 -1.17 -18.43
N LEU A 688 5.43 -1.09 -17.32
CA LEU A 688 5.48 0.07 -16.42
C LEU A 688 4.11 0.62 -15.97
N GLY A 689 3.12 -0.28 -15.83
CA GLY A 689 1.76 0.04 -15.38
C GLY A 689 0.73 0.21 -16.49
N VAL A 690 1.14 0.14 -17.76
CA VAL A 690 0.29 0.23 -18.94
C VAL A 690 0.19 -1.14 -19.60
N ILE A 691 -1.01 -1.53 -20.06
CA ILE A 691 -1.17 -2.80 -20.79
C ILE A 691 -0.88 -2.53 -22.26
N ILE A 692 0.15 -3.18 -22.79
CA ILE A 692 0.51 -3.17 -24.20
C ILE A 692 0.09 -4.51 -24.81
N ASN A 693 -0.59 -4.50 -25.96
CA ASN A 693 -0.97 -5.71 -26.68
C ASN A 693 -0.31 -5.80 -28.06
N ASP A 694 -0.41 -6.98 -28.67
CA ASP A 694 0.18 -7.31 -29.98
C ASP A 694 -0.31 -6.44 -31.16
N ARG A 695 -1.40 -5.70 -30.95
CA ARG A 695 -1.98 -4.76 -31.92
C ARG A 695 -1.78 -3.30 -31.56
N LEU A 696 -1.08 -2.98 -30.48
CA LEU A 696 -0.91 -1.63 -29.93
C LEU A 696 -2.22 -0.86 -29.72
N THR A 697 -3.29 -1.57 -29.35
CA THR A 697 -4.61 -0.97 -29.05
C THR A 697 -4.80 -0.76 -27.54
N TRP A 698 -5.51 0.31 -27.16
CA TRP A 698 -5.63 0.70 -25.75
C TRP A 698 -6.85 0.12 -25.01
N THR A 699 -7.74 -0.59 -25.72
CA THR A 699 -9.04 -1.06 -25.20
C THR A 699 -8.90 -1.86 -23.90
N GLN A 700 -8.00 -2.86 -23.88
CA GLN A 700 -7.78 -3.69 -22.68
C GLN A 700 -7.30 -2.88 -21.47
N HIS A 701 -6.44 -1.89 -21.68
CA HIS A 701 -5.97 -1.01 -20.61
C HIS A 701 -7.12 -0.14 -20.09
N ILE A 702 -7.84 0.52 -21.01
CA ILE A 702 -8.97 1.40 -20.69
C ILE A 702 -10.03 0.62 -19.90
N ASP A 703 -10.43 -0.56 -20.38
CA ASP A 703 -11.41 -1.42 -19.72
C ASP A 703 -10.99 -1.77 -18.29
N LYS A 704 -9.72 -2.14 -18.09
CA LYS A 704 -9.19 -2.46 -16.75
C LYS A 704 -9.22 -1.24 -15.83
N ILE A 705 -8.84 -0.06 -16.32
CA ILE A 705 -8.85 1.17 -15.53
C ILE A 705 -10.28 1.59 -15.18
N CYS A 706 -11.21 1.56 -16.15
CA CYS A 706 -12.63 1.83 -15.91
C CYS A 706 -13.24 0.85 -14.90
N LYS A 707 -13.00 -0.46 -15.05
CA LYS A 707 -13.45 -1.48 -14.08
C LYS A 707 -12.89 -1.21 -12.68
N LYS A 708 -11.59 -0.89 -12.59
CA LYS A 708 -10.96 -0.59 -11.30
C LYS A 708 -11.55 0.67 -10.66
N ALA A 709 -11.77 1.72 -11.44
CA ALA A 709 -12.39 2.96 -10.97
C ALA A 709 -13.83 2.69 -10.47
N ASN A 710 -14.64 1.99 -11.25
CA ASN A 710 -16.00 1.61 -10.88
C ASN A 710 -16.07 0.70 -9.65
N SER A 711 -15.04 -0.12 -9.40
CA SER A 711 -14.98 -0.96 -8.19
C SER A 711 -14.50 -0.23 -6.93
N THR A 712 -14.02 1.00 -7.08
CA THR A 712 -13.49 1.84 -5.98
C THR A 712 -14.49 2.90 -5.53
N ILE A 713 -15.43 3.26 -6.42
CA ILE A 713 -16.65 4.03 -6.15
C ILE A 713 -17.69 3.03 -5.66
#